data_AF-A0A9Q1CA36-F1
#
_entry.id   AF-A0A9Q1CA36-F1
#
_cell.length_a   1.000
_cell.length_b   1.000
_cell.length_c   1.000
_cell.angle_alpha   90.00
_cell.angle_beta   90.00
_cell.angle_gamma   90.00
#
_symmetry.space_group_name_H-M   'P 1'
#
loop_
_entity.id
_entity.type
_entity.pdbx_description
1 polymer ?
#
loop_
_entity_poly.entity_id
_entity_poly.type
_entity_poly.pdbx_seq_one_letter_code
_entity_poly.pdbx_strand_id
1 'polypeptide(L)'
;MELIVLSLISLIIVEISSASQPGIKTRITQSGLDFFTDAEQILSMLPEIPDFADKTEIAVLGKVDYDVTDIKIKRLSSHPQTVLAVERDFGLVWLSKELRVAVNGNWHYQTHGFIPVSDDGKFDFEVVIKSSPFKLKVDADDTGRLSIEMVDKRCHFKVESVDVELYGDKEWFYNMFEGNIEEMVQKYANEQICSTISKLIKEDLGMMMRSMEVVASIIPEVAALDLSLIARPSMTSFIDIGHRGEVYDVNNRMESSLPIPSLPEDNDDASMFYIWLTDYVLNSAGSTLHNCGYLSYSLTQDQLMYNNIPRSADGSNVQMELCKIAKFVTRTKEYLRSFLRTRGVPSDGSESQKDLAERCFWAEKLGLERRHTDDEAAEEIASSKCNKLILDGGLIKLPRPETLAEWESSLSSLPDLTRSRMETYITSVGRKLGSKGSKTLGLGKGLYLSNHVTDVEFHGVSPNINYCFVRAKVIPQTKCSKAPYNPWIVLNKLNGSVVTAECSCIVGVQSGCKHIAAVLFALVETVEKGLNRSSTSKKVSWGQPSRGNYSRAVPAEDLHILKVKNNAENQNLHSSFKIYRSGIDSRAVASRNSKYLNSFNFDKLADITNGNCGILLYVDRSSDHQRQVPCIDNVAASKEISTTVLPLTVPEAVASSNGHSPDFNEQIFDKLQIDENQKNQIIHDTVQQSSCRLWHNHRVGRITSSTAKLCIDTVVGIPPTHLSNKSHTALANIMNYYGNPSSPSLDWGKNMEKIAIKHYIAHHKLLKKHVLVCESTGLWLSASHPYIAASPDGIINCRQCGKGLLEVKNPYKYRKMMISELYSQKDSCLVFSNGVIQLDHSHDYYIQIQIQLWVTGFDWCDFVVRTISNTDNLHVERIYQDHVLINQILPKLDFFFFQGVVPEIQNRKVYCKVVENAVRKTVDSMLTILDRSSKEVYIAFPCSKCGQECSQTPKSFACQSIACDNCERWSHFACIGLTGKENFLKRRKASWECSTCRVSKRNRLL
;
A
#
# COMPACT_ATOMS: atom_id res chain seq x y z
N MET A 1 0.89 -4.31 74.92
CA MET A 1 -0.45 -4.60 74.35
C MET A 1 -0.88 -3.48 73.42
N GLU A 2 -0.99 -2.23 73.85
CA GLU A 2 -1.36 -1.11 72.95
C GLU A 2 -0.34 -0.81 71.83
N LEU A 3 0.96 -0.96 72.09
CA LEU A 3 2.01 -0.83 71.05
C LEU A 3 2.03 -1.99 70.05
N ILE A 4 1.55 -3.17 70.45
CA ILE A 4 1.43 -4.35 69.56
C ILE A 4 0.14 -4.27 68.75
N VAL A 5 -0.94 -3.71 69.32
CA VAL A 5 -2.18 -3.42 68.61
C VAL A 5 -1.96 -2.29 67.59
N LEU A 6 -1.16 -1.25 67.90
CA LEU A 6 -0.78 -0.23 66.91
C LEU A 6 0.22 -0.74 65.86
N SER A 7 1.11 -1.69 66.18
CA SER A 7 1.96 -2.34 65.17
C SER A 7 1.16 -3.31 64.29
N LEU A 8 0.15 -4.00 64.84
CA LEU A 8 -0.77 -4.85 64.06
C LEU A 8 -1.75 -4.03 63.25
N ILE A 9 -2.24 -2.89 63.75
CA ILE A 9 -3.08 -1.97 62.97
C ILE A 9 -2.26 -1.26 61.88
N SER A 10 -0.96 -0.98 62.09
CA SER A 10 -0.09 -0.51 60.99
C SER A 10 0.34 -1.63 60.03
N LEU A 11 0.39 -2.90 60.46
CA LEU A 11 0.55 -4.06 59.56
C LEU A 11 -0.76 -4.43 58.83
N ILE A 12 -1.92 -4.07 59.37
CA ILE A 12 -3.25 -4.25 58.72
C ILE A 12 -3.61 -3.03 57.85
N ILE A 13 -2.97 -1.86 58.05
CA ILE A 13 -3.07 -0.68 57.18
C ILE A 13 -1.96 -0.66 56.09
N VAL A 14 -1.06 -1.66 56.08
CA VAL A 14 -0.14 -1.94 54.97
C VAL A 14 -0.49 -3.26 54.28
N GLU A 15 -1.79 -3.55 54.13
CA GLU A 15 -2.27 -3.92 52.81
C GLU A 15 -2.68 -2.62 52.12
N ILE A 16 -1.67 -1.86 51.68
CA ILE A 16 -1.85 -1.17 50.40
C ILE A 16 -2.03 -2.35 49.45
N SER A 17 -3.29 -2.74 49.23
CA SER A 17 -3.68 -3.40 48.00
C SER A 17 -3.02 -2.53 46.94
N SER A 18 -1.93 -3.02 46.37
CA SER A 18 -1.35 -2.41 45.19
C SER A 18 -2.40 -2.66 44.14
N ALA A 19 -3.41 -1.79 44.11
CA ALA A 19 -4.46 -1.82 43.12
C ALA A 19 -3.69 -1.70 41.81
N SER A 20 -3.54 -2.84 41.14
CA SER A 20 -2.89 -2.91 39.84
C SER A 20 -3.62 -1.91 38.97
N GLN A 21 -2.86 -1.03 38.34
CA GLN A 21 -3.48 -0.02 37.49
C GLN A 21 -4.10 -0.74 36.28
N PRO A 22 -5.32 -0.35 35.86
CA PRO A 22 -5.95 -0.98 34.71
C PRO A 22 -5.27 -0.58 33.41
N GLY A 23 -4.97 -1.57 32.57
CA GLY A 23 -4.61 -1.31 31.18
C GLY A 23 -5.79 -0.74 30.39
N ILE A 24 -7.01 -1.19 30.71
CA ILE A 24 -8.26 -0.68 30.12
C ILE A 24 -9.24 -0.36 31.25
N LYS A 25 -9.84 0.82 31.21
CA LYS A 25 -10.95 1.19 32.10
C LYS A 25 -12.21 1.39 31.27
N THR A 26 -13.34 0.87 31.74
CA THR A 26 -14.66 1.13 31.15
C THR A 26 -15.57 1.80 32.18
N ARG A 27 -16.46 2.67 31.72
CA ARG A 27 -17.46 3.33 32.55
C ARG A 27 -18.85 3.19 31.96
N ILE A 28 -19.82 2.97 32.84
CA ILE A 28 -21.26 2.99 32.54
C ILE A 28 -21.90 4.11 33.35
N THR A 29 -22.49 5.09 32.67
CA THR A 29 -23.15 6.25 33.31
C THR A 29 -24.63 5.99 33.57
N GLN A 30 -25.29 6.89 34.30
CA GLN A 30 -26.73 6.81 34.51
C GLN A 30 -27.50 6.77 33.18
N SER A 31 -27.12 7.60 32.19
CA SER A 31 -27.69 7.55 30.83
C SER A 31 -27.53 6.18 30.16
N GLY A 32 -26.43 5.47 30.45
CA GLY A 32 -26.21 4.10 29.97
C GLY A 32 -27.09 3.07 30.68
N LEU A 33 -27.33 3.24 31.98
CA LEU A 33 -28.24 2.39 32.75
C LEU A 33 -29.71 2.61 32.35
N ASP A 34 -30.11 3.86 32.11
CA ASP A 34 -31.47 4.23 31.69
C ASP A 34 -31.85 3.61 30.34
N PHE A 35 -30.85 3.34 29.48
CA PHE A 35 -31.06 2.61 28.21
C PHE A 35 -31.50 1.16 28.44
N PHE A 36 -31.07 0.52 29.52
CA PHE A 36 -31.41 -0.87 29.84
C PHE A 36 -32.73 -1.02 30.62
N THR A 37 -33.33 0.09 31.06
CA THR A 37 -34.59 0.09 31.85
C THR A 37 -35.81 0.51 31.04
N ASP A 38 -35.77 0.45 29.71
CA ASP A 38 -36.92 0.74 28.86
C ASP A 38 -38.04 -0.30 29.08
N ALA A 39 -39.16 0.15 29.66
CA ALA A 39 -40.25 -0.68 30.14
C ALA A 39 -40.91 -1.53 29.03
N GLU A 40 -40.79 -1.11 27.75
CA GLU A 40 -41.33 -1.88 26.62
C GLU A 40 -40.57 -3.21 26.37
N GLN A 41 -39.27 -3.29 26.69
CA GLN A 41 -38.53 -4.56 26.54
C GLN A 41 -38.97 -5.60 27.57
N ILE A 42 -39.23 -5.18 28.81
CA ILE A 42 -39.69 -6.05 29.91
C ILE A 42 -41.08 -6.64 29.59
N LEU A 43 -41.95 -5.86 28.92
CA LEU A 43 -43.31 -6.28 28.55
C LEU A 43 -43.32 -7.53 27.66
N SER A 44 -42.34 -7.64 26.75
CA SER A 44 -42.23 -8.77 25.82
C SER A 44 -41.83 -10.10 26.49
N MET A 45 -41.42 -10.04 27.77
CA MET A 45 -40.90 -11.18 28.53
C MET A 45 -41.85 -11.64 29.64
N LEU A 46 -42.99 -10.95 29.84
CA LEU A 46 -43.98 -11.33 30.84
C LEU A 46 -44.81 -12.54 30.36
N PRO A 47 -45.12 -13.50 31.24
CA PRO A 47 -46.03 -14.60 30.90
C PRO A 47 -47.45 -14.08 30.60
N GLU A 48 -48.27 -14.86 29.90
CA GLU A 48 -49.69 -14.51 29.73
C GLU A 48 -50.40 -14.51 31.11
N ILE A 49 -51.37 -13.60 31.30
CA ILE A 49 -52.17 -13.58 32.52
C ILE A 49 -53.17 -14.75 32.44
N PRO A 50 -53.24 -15.64 33.45
CA PRO A 50 -54.12 -16.80 33.38
C PRO A 50 -55.59 -16.39 33.46
N ASP A 51 -56.43 -17.09 32.70
CA ASP A 51 -57.89 -17.05 32.84
C ASP A 51 -58.29 -17.51 34.26
N PHE A 52 -59.37 -16.96 34.80
CA PHE A 52 -59.87 -17.34 36.12
C PHE A 52 -61.39 -17.43 36.15
N ALA A 53 -61.90 -18.30 37.02
CA ALA A 53 -63.31 -18.51 37.25
C ALA A 53 -63.57 -18.66 38.74
N ASP A 54 -64.68 -18.11 39.23
CA ASP A 54 -65.06 -18.17 40.63
C ASP A 54 -66.60 -18.19 40.80
N LYS A 55 -67.03 -18.40 42.04
CA LYS A 55 -68.44 -18.48 42.43
C LYS A 55 -68.71 -17.55 43.59
N THR A 56 -69.76 -16.75 43.48
CA THR A 56 -70.19 -15.86 44.58
C THR A 56 -71.69 -15.97 44.82
N GLU A 57 -72.16 -15.38 45.92
CA GLU A 57 -73.59 -15.30 46.25
C GLU A 57 -73.97 -13.84 46.49
N ILE A 58 -74.92 -13.34 45.69
CA ILE A 58 -75.36 -11.95 45.73
C ILE A 58 -76.80 -11.92 46.21
N ALA A 59 -77.09 -11.11 47.23
CA ALA A 59 -78.36 -11.09 47.94
C ALA A 59 -79.61 -10.94 47.03
N VAL A 60 -79.48 -10.34 45.84
CA VAL A 60 -80.58 -10.10 44.88
C VAL A 60 -80.62 -11.13 43.74
N LEU A 61 -79.50 -11.79 43.42
CA LEU A 61 -79.36 -12.66 42.23
C LEU A 61 -79.08 -14.14 42.58
N GLY A 62 -78.85 -14.47 43.85
CA GLY A 62 -78.51 -15.82 44.30
C GLY A 62 -77.06 -16.18 43.95
N LYS A 63 -76.82 -17.48 43.74
CA LYS A 63 -75.50 -17.99 43.35
C LYS A 63 -75.16 -17.59 41.92
N VAL A 64 -73.99 -16.99 41.74
CA VAL A 64 -73.46 -16.54 40.45
C VAL A 64 -72.13 -17.25 40.20
N ASP A 65 -72.05 -17.95 39.09
CA ASP A 65 -70.79 -18.46 38.55
C ASP A 65 -70.28 -17.44 37.53
N TYR A 66 -69.00 -17.07 37.57
CA TYR A 66 -68.43 -16.17 36.56
C TYR A 66 -67.01 -16.59 36.17
N ASP A 67 -66.62 -16.24 34.95
CA ASP A 67 -65.30 -16.49 34.38
C ASP A 67 -64.79 -15.29 33.58
N VAL A 68 -63.47 -15.18 33.54
CA VAL A 68 -62.72 -14.11 32.90
C VAL A 68 -61.66 -14.74 32.02
N THR A 69 -61.73 -14.44 30.73
CA THR A 69 -60.93 -15.12 29.70
C THR A 69 -60.30 -14.13 28.71
N ASP A 70 -59.29 -14.60 27.97
CA ASP A 70 -58.58 -13.81 26.94
C ASP A 70 -57.91 -12.54 27.49
N ILE A 71 -57.35 -12.63 28.70
CA ILE A 71 -56.74 -11.51 29.40
C ILE A 71 -55.42 -11.10 28.73
N LYS A 72 -55.35 -9.89 28.19
CA LYS A 72 -54.21 -9.37 27.42
C LYS A 72 -53.73 -8.02 27.95
N ILE A 73 -52.42 -7.89 28.11
CA ILE A 73 -51.81 -6.59 28.47
C ILE A 73 -51.76 -5.70 27.22
N LYS A 74 -52.50 -4.60 27.25
CA LYS A 74 -52.65 -3.64 26.16
C LYS A 74 -51.55 -2.57 26.18
N ARG A 75 -51.15 -2.14 27.38
CA ARG A 75 -50.17 -1.07 27.57
C ARG A 75 -49.50 -1.19 28.94
N LEU A 76 -48.19 -1.00 28.98
CA LEU A 76 -47.43 -0.80 30.21
C LEU A 76 -46.79 0.59 30.16
N SER A 77 -46.96 1.39 31.20
CA SER A 77 -46.34 2.71 31.29
C SER A 77 -45.77 2.96 32.68
N SER A 78 -44.61 3.60 32.76
CA SER A 78 -44.01 4.03 34.03
C SER A 78 -43.99 5.55 34.08
N HIS A 79 -44.62 6.14 35.10
CA HIS A 79 -44.57 7.58 35.30
C HIS A 79 -44.57 7.91 36.80
N PRO A 80 -43.47 8.46 37.35
CA PRO A 80 -42.20 8.79 36.71
C PRO A 80 -41.42 7.53 36.27
N GLN A 81 -40.49 7.68 35.33
CA GLN A 81 -39.68 6.59 34.76
C GLN A 81 -39.06 5.69 35.85
N THR A 82 -39.04 4.38 35.57
CA THR A 82 -38.23 3.40 36.32
C THR A 82 -36.76 3.75 36.17
N VAL A 83 -36.03 3.90 37.27
CA VAL A 83 -34.59 4.27 37.26
C VAL A 83 -33.79 3.14 37.88
N LEU A 84 -32.72 2.72 37.20
CA LEU A 84 -31.69 1.87 37.78
C LEU A 84 -30.56 2.78 38.25
N ALA A 85 -30.52 3.08 39.54
CA ALA A 85 -29.57 4.02 40.13
C ALA A 85 -28.33 3.29 40.67
N VAL A 86 -27.17 3.94 40.60
CA VAL A 86 -25.96 3.46 41.26
C VAL A 86 -26.02 3.75 42.76
N GLU A 87 -25.73 2.76 43.59
CA GLU A 87 -25.63 2.89 45.04
C GLU A 87 -24.31 2.32 45.56
N ARG A 88 -23.60 3.09 46.39
CA ARG A 88 -22.20 2.81 46.76
C ARG A 88 -21.99 1.48 47.47
N ASP A 89 -22.92 1.07 48.31
CA ASP A 89 -22.76 -0.09 49.20
C ASP A 89 -23.21 -1.42 48.55
N PHE A 90 -24.11 -1.34 47.56
CA PHE A 90 -24.76 -2.52 46.98
C PHE A 90 -24.61 -2.63 45.47
N GLY A 91 -24.08 -1.63 44.76
CA GLY A 91 -23.96 -1.65 43.30
C GLY A 91 -25.08 -0.89 42.61
N LEU A 92 -26.21 -1.55 42.36
CA LEU A 92 -27.33 -1.01 41.62
C LEU A 92 -28.64 -1.15 42.41
N VAL A 93 -29.49 -0.14 42.35
CA VAL A 93 -30.84 -0.19 42.89
C VAL A 93 -31.85 0.19 41.84
N TRP A 94 -32.75 -0.74 41.57
CA TRP A 94 -33.90 -0.47 40.74
C TRP A 94 -34.99 0.19 41.57
N LEU A 95 -35.24 1.45 41.26
CA LEU A 95 -36.31 2.26 41.83
C LEU A 95 -37.48 2.30 40.83
N SER A 96 -38.53 1.52 41.10
CA SER A 96 -39.81 1.65 40.40
C SER A 96 -40.71 2.58 41.19
N LYS A 97 -41.05 3.75 40.64
CA LYS A 97 -41.93 4.71 41.32
C LYS A 97 -43.40 4.29 41.19
N GLU A 98 -43.89 4.09 39.96
CA GLU A 98 -45.26 3.61 39.65
C GLU A 98 -45.30 2.93 38.28
N LEU A 99 -45.88 1.72 38.20
CA LEU A 99 -46.14 1.01 36.95
C LEU A 99 -47.64 0.95 36.71
N ARG A 100 -48.08 1.46 35.57
CA ARG A 100 -49.47 1.43 35.11
C ARG A 100 -49.62 0.36 34.04
N VAL A 101 -50.46 -0.63 34.31
CA VAL A 101 -50.72 -1.79 33.45
C VAL A 101 -52.16 -1.72 32.96
N ALA A 102 -52.36 -1.42 31.68
CA ALA A 102 -53.67 -1.51 31.05
C ALA A 102 -53.86 -2.91 30.46
N VAL A 103 -54.96 -3.57 30.81
CA VAL A 103 -55.31 -4.94 30.45
C VAL A 103 -56.71 -4.93 29.83
N ASN A 104 -56.96 -5.80 28.87
CA ASN A 104 -58.30 -6.05 28.36
C ASN A 104 -58.60 -7.54 28.33
N GLY A 105 -59.88 -7.91 28.37
CA GLY A 105 -60.31 -9.29 28.28
C GLY A 105 -61.82 -9.43 28.13
N ASN A 106 -62.31 -10.65 28.26
CA ASN A 106 -63.72 -11.00 28.20
C ASN A 106 -64.19 -11.51 29.56
N TRP A 107 -65.42 -11.19 29.92
CA TRP A 107 -66.08 -11.73 31.10
C TRP A 107 -67.36 -12.46 30.69
N HIS A 108 -67.73 -13.47 31.46
CA HIS A 108 -68.99 -14.19 31.34
C HIS A 108 -69.50 -14.54 32.74
N TYR A 109 -70.81 -14.43 32.98
CA TYR A 109 -71.42 -14.95 34.21
C TYR A 109 -72.73 -15.67 33.94
N GLN A 110 -73.10 -16.55 34.87
CA GLN A 110 -74.34 -17.30 34.88
C GLN A 110 -74.94 -17.33 36.29
N THR A 111 -76.20 -16.91 36.42
CA THR A 111 -76.93 -16.97 37.70
C THR A 111 -77.76 -18.25 37.83
N HIS A 112 -77.82 -18.79 39.04
CA HIS A 112 -78.57 -20.02 39.38
C HIS A 112 -79.84 -19.74 40.20
N GLY A 113 -80.35 -18.52 40.15
CA GLY A 113 -81.58 -18.08 40.83
C GLY A 113 -82.87 -18.57 40.14
N PHE A 114 -84.03 -18.04 40.58
CA PHE A 114 -85.35 -18.40 40.04
C PHE A 114 -85.50 -18.12 38.53
N ILE A 115 -84.73 -17.18 37.98
CA ILE A 115 -84.58 -16.92 36.55
C ILE A 115 -83.07 -17.01 36.23
N PRO A 116 -82.61 -18.02 35.48
CA PRO A 116 -81.21 -18.10 35.07
C PRO A 116 -80.92 -17.01 34.02
N VAL A 117 -79.96 -16.16 34.33
CA VAL A 117 -79.45 -15.11 33.44
C VAL A 117 -78.00 -15.43 33.14
N SER A 118 -77.65 -15.44 31.86
CA SER A 118 -76.29 -15.55 31.36
C SER A 118 -76.01 -14.34 30.49
N ASP A 119 -74.86 -13.74 30.69
CA ASP A 119 -74.43 -12.52 30.01
C ASP A 119 -72.92 -12.58 29.81
N ASP A 120 -72.45 -11.95 28.74
CA ASP A 120 -71.04 -11.90 28.37
C ASP A 120 -70.69 -10.50 27.87
N GLY A 121 -69.44 -10.13 28.05
CA GLY A 121 -68.98 -8.82 27.65
C GLY A 121 -67.48 -8.67 27.68
N LYS A 122 -67.05 -7.45 27.44
CA LYS A 122 -65.64 -7.06 27.50
C LYS A 122 -65.39 -6.21 28.72
N PHE A 123 -64.14 -6.21 29.14
CA PHE A 123 -63.64 -5.26 30.12
C PHE A 123 -62.28 -4.74 29.67
N ASP A 124 -62.01 -3.48 30.02
CA ASP A 124 -60.66 -2.94 30.11
C ASP A 124 -60.42 -2.65 31.61
N PHE A 125 -59.23 -2.91 32.14
CA PHE A 125 -58.84 -2.38 33.45
C PHE A 125 -57.44 -1.81 33.42
N GLU A 126 -57.19 -0.75 34.19
CA GLU A 126 -55.85 -0.20 34.42
C GLU A 126 -55.46 -0.40 35.89
N VAL A 127 -54.33 -1.07 36.13
CA VAL A 127 -53.78 -1.27 37.49
C VAL A 127 -52.54 -0.44 37.69
N VAL A 128 -52.46 0.22 38.84
CA VAL A 128 -51.24 0.85 39.33
C VAL A 128 -50.57 -0.10 40.33
N ILE A 129 -49.37 -0.58 39.99
CA ILE A 129 -48.54 -1.40 40.87
C ILE A 129 -47.26 -0.65 41.27
N LYS A 130 -46.87 -0.79 42.54
CA LYS A 130 -45.59 -0.31 43.07
C LYS A 130 -44.72 -1.48 43.47
N SER A 131 -43.44 -1.45 43.13
CA SER A 131 -42.48 -2.45 43.57
C SER A 131 -41.71 -1.95 44.80
N SER A 132 -41.29 -2.87 45.66
CA SER A 132 -40.16 -2.60 46.56
C SER A 132 -38.89 -2.33 45.73
N PRO A 133 -37.98 -1.44 46.17
CA PRO A 133 -36.69 -1.26 45.52
C PRO A 133 -35.92 -2.59 45.42
N PHE A 134 -35.45 -2.95 44.23
CA PHE A 134 -34.63 -4.15 44.04
C PHE A 134 -33.16 -3.79 44.16
N LYS A 135 -32.43 -4.43 45.07
CA LYS A 135 -30.99 -4.24 45.24
C LYS A 135 -30.22 -5.31 44.45
N LEU A 136 -29.36 -4.86 43.55
CA LEU A 136 -28.55 -5.68 42.66
C LEU A 136 -27.07 -5.44 42.94
N LYS A 137 -26.39 -6.49 43.41
CA LYS A 137 -24.96 -6.49 43.66
C LYS A 137 -24.19 -6.85 42.41
N VAL A 138 -23.42 -5.88 41.90
CA VAL A 138 -22.48 -6.05 40.81
C VAL A 138 -21.08 -6.22 41.40
N ASP A 139 -20.44 -7.35 41.14
CA ASP A 139 -19.16 -7.74 41.75
C ASP A 139 -18.25 -8.47 40.75
N ALA A 140 -17.01 -8.71 41.13
CA ALA A 140 -16.09 -9.60 40.40
C ALA A 140 -16.15 -11.01 41.01
N ASP A 141 -16.30 -12.04 40.17
CA ASP A 141 -16.17 -13.43 40.61
C ASP A 141 -14.70 -13.88 40.75
N ASP A 142 -14.49 -15.07 41.30
CA ASP A 142 -13.14 -15.64 41.53
C ASP A 142 -12.33 -15.86 40.24
N THR A 143 -12.98 -15.76 39.06
CA THR A 143 -12.33 -15.89 37.74
C THR A 143 -12.03 -14.55 37.09
N GLY A 144 -12.31 -13.44 37.79
CA GLY A 144 -12.13 -12.09 37.26
C GLY A 144 -13.22 -11.68 36.26
N ARG A 145 -14.41 -12.29 36.31
CA ARG A 145 -15.57 -11.90 35.49
C ARG A 145 -16.52 -11.01 36.27
N LEU A 146 -17.30 -10.19 35.54
CA LEU A 146 -18.43 -9.48 36.11
C LEU A 146 -19.53 -10.46 36.52
N SER A 147 -20.08 -10.24 37.70
CA SER A 147 -21.21 -10.97 38.24
C SER A 147 -22.27 -9.98 38.71
N ILE A 148 -23.54 -10.37 38.59
CA ILE A 148 -24.66 -9.63 39.14
C ILE A 148 -25.58 -10.58 39.90
N GLU A 149 -25.96 -10.19 41.12
CA GLU A 149 -26.83 -10.97 41.98
C GLU A 149 -27.86 -10.07 42.68
N MET A 150 -29.09 -10.55 42.86
CA MET A 150 -30.06 -9.87 43.72
C MET A 150 -29.65 -10.05 45.18
N VAL A 151 -29.49 -8.93 45.90
CA VAL A 151 -29.20 -8.93 47.35
C VAL A 151 -30.42 -9.45 48.11
N ASP A 152 -31.61 -8.96 47.74
CA ASP A 152 -32.87 -9.35 48.35
C ASP A 152 -33.58 -10.41 47.50
N LYS A 153 -33.70 -11.64 48.01
CA LYS A 153 -34.43 -12.74 47.35
C LYS A 153 -35.95 -12.55 47.32
N ARG A 154 -36.46 -11.46 47.90
CA ARG A 154 -37.90 -11.18 48.01
C ARG A 154 -38.23 -9.98 47.15
N CYS A 155 -38.63 -10.27 45.91
CA CYS A 155 -39.35 -9.31 45.11
C CYS A 155 -40.77 -9.17 45.65
N HIS A 156 -41.26 -7.93 45.80
CA HIS A 156 -42.62 -7.66 46.24
C HIS A 156 -43.25 -6.53 45.44
N PHE A 157 -44.46 -6.78 44.95
CA PHE A 157 -45.32 -5.78 44.32
C PHE A 157 -46.55 -5.56 45.18
N LYS A 158 -47.00 -4.31 45.24
CA LYS A 158 -48.24 -3.89 45.87
C LYS A 158 -49.11 -3.20 44.82
N VAL A 159 -50.34 -3.67 44.65
CA VAL A 159 -51.39 -2.97 43.90
C VAL A 159 -51.83 -1.76 44.72
N GLU A 160 -51.84 -0.59 44.11
CA GLU A 160 -52.31 0.65 44.75
C GLU A 160 -53.72 1.05 44.33
N SER A 161 -54.07 0.82 43.06
CA SER A 161 -55.42 1.06 42.55
C SER A 161 -55.67 0.18 41.34
N VAL A 162 -56.94 -0.21 41.19
CA VAL A 162 -57.48 -0.90 40.02
C VAL A 162 -58.62 -0.03 39.51
N ASP A 163 -58.55 0.37 38.25
CA ASP A 163 -59.62 1.10 37.56
C ASP A 163 -60.23 0.17 36.53
N VAL A 164 -61.52 -0.17 36.66
CA VAL A 164 -62.19 -1.16 35.83
C VAL A 164 -63.21 -0.46 34.94
N GLU A 165 -63.14 -0.64 33.63
CA GLU A 165 -64.17 -0.25 32.68
C GLU A 165 -64.87 -1.50 32.13
N LEU A 166 -66.11 -1.70 32.55
CA LEU A 166 -66.98 -2.76 32.03
C LEU A 166 -67.86 -2.22 30.90
N TYR A 167 -67.90 -2.94 29.78
CA TYR A 167 -68.82 -2.62 28.70
C TYR A 167 -70.20 -3.26 28.99
N GLY A 168 -71.10 -2.51 29.62
CA GLY A 168 -72.49 -2.92 29.91
C GLY A 168 -73.07 -2.34 31.21
N ASP A 169 -74.39 -2.19 31.31
CA ASP A 169 -75.07 -1.52 32.45
C ASP A 169 -75.35 -2.48 33.63
N LYS A 170 -74.32 -2.92 34.36
CA LYS A 170 -74.45 -3.85 35.52
C LYS A 170 -73.59 -3.44 36.74
N GLU A 171 -74.10 -2.52 37.55
CA GLU A 171 -73.41 -1.94 38.72
C GLU A 171 -73.01 -2.97 39.80
N TRP A 172 -73.79 -4.04 40.00
CA TRP A 172 -73.45 -5.09 40.97
C TRP A 172 -72.23 -5.92 40.53
N PHE A 173 -72.07 -6.11 39.21
CA PHE A 173 -70.98 -6.90 38.65
C PHE A 173 -69.68 -6.11 38.80
N TYR A 174 -69.72 -4.79 38.63
CA TYR A 174 -68.59 -3.87 38.86
C TYR A 174 -67.92 -4.06 40.24
N ASN A 175 -68.69 -3.91 41.34
CA ASN A 175 -68.13 -3.94 42.70
C ASN A 175 -67.54 -5.31 43.08
N MET A 176 -68.13 -6.39 42.57
CA MET A 176 -67.61 -7.75 42.73
C MET A 176 -66.32 -7.95 41.92
N PHE A 177 -66.33 -7.47 40.68
CA PHE A 177 -65.24 -7.64 39.72
C PHE A 177 -63.99 -6.87 40.14
N GLU A 178 -64.13 -5.65 40.69
CA GLU A 178 -63.02 -4.83 41.19
C GLU A 178 -62.21 -5.52 42.31
N GLY A 179 -62.87 -6.01 43.36
CA GLY A 179 -62.19 -6.65 44.50
C GLY A 179 -61.46 -7.94 44.13
N ASN A 180 -62.05 -8.75 43.25
CA ASN A 180 -61.45 -10.02 42.84
C ASN A 180 -60.29 -9.83 41.83
N ILE A 181 -60.32 -8.74 41.04
CA ILE A 181 -59.18 -8.36 40.19
C ILE A 181 -57.99 -7.91 41.04
N GLU A 182 -58.21 -7.11 42.09
CA GLU A 182 -57.12 -6.65 42.95
C GLU A 182 -56.31 -7.82 43.52
N GLU A 183 -56.99 -8.83 44.09
CA GLU A 183 -56.35 -10.02 44.65
C GLU A 183 -55.64 -10.85 43.57
N MET A 184 -56.29 -11.05 42.42
CA MET A 184 -55.70 -11.77 41.29
C MET A 184 -54.41 -11.08 40.81
N VAL A 185 -54.44 -9.78 40.59
CA VAL A 185 -53.29 -9.01 40.08
C VAL A 185 -52.19 -8.96 41.12
N GLN A 186 -52.54 -8.81 42.40
CA GLN A 186 -51.59 -8.87 43.51
C GLN A 186 -50.86 -10.22 43.57
N LYS A 187 -51.59 -11.33 43.40
CA LYS A 187 -51.02 -12.68 43.37
C LYS A 187 -50.14 -12.88 42.13
N TYR A 188 -50.64 -12.54 40.95
CA TYR A 188 -49.91 -12.67 39.70
C TYR A 188 -48.61 -11.82 39.70
N ALA A 189 -48.65 -10.60 40.22
CA ALA A 189 -47.47 -9.75 40.31
C ALA A 189 -46.39 -10.33 41.26
N ASN A 190 -46.78 -10.88 42.40
CA ASN A 190 -45.83 -11.44 43.36
C ASN A 190 -45.33 -12.85 43.00
N GLU A 191 -46.14 -13.66 42.32
CA GLU A 191 -45.76 -15.03 41.97
C GLU A 191 -45.09 -15.09 40.59
N GLN A 192 -45.68 -14.46 39.57
CA GLN A 192 -45.25 -14.60 38.17
C GLN A 192 -44.25 -13.51 37.77
N ILE A 193 -44.57 -12.23 38.01
CA ILE A 193 -43.68 -11.12 37.62
C ILE A 193 -42.37 -11.18 38.40
N CYS A 194 -42.44 -11.36 39.73
CA CYS A 194 -41.25 -11.51 40.55
C CYS A 194 -40.38 -12.72 40.17
N SER A 195 -40.99 -13.86 39.84
CA SER A 195 -40.24 -15.03 39.39
C SER A 195 -39.56 -14.77 38.05
N THR A 196 -40.26 -14.12 37.12
CA THR A 196 -39.74 -13.74 35.80
C THR A 196 -38.55 -12.77 35.93
N ILE A 197 -38.67 -11.72 36.74
CA ILE A 197 -37.57 -10.77 37.01
C ILE A 197 -36.37 -11.48 37.64
N SER A 198 -36.62 -12.34 38.64
CA SER A 198 -35.55 -13.10 39.31
C SER A 198 -34.81 -14.03 38.35
N LYS A 199 -35.57 -14.68 37.46
CA LYS A 199 -35.03 -15.55 36.40
C LYS A 199 -34.23 -14.73 35.39
N LEU A 200 -34.76 -13.61 34.90
CA LEU A 200 -34.09 -12.73 33.95
C LEU A 200 -32.76 -12.21 34.50
N ILE A 201 -32.71 -11.80 35.77
CA ILE A 201 -31.48 -11.30 36.37
C ILE A 201 -30.46 -12.44 36.56
N LYS A 202 -30.91 -13.60 37.06
CA LYS A 202 -30.01 -14.71 37.38
C LYS A 202 -29.53 -15.48 36.15
N GLU A 203 -30.45 -15.77 35.24
CA GLU A 203 -30.23 -16.58 34.04
C GLU A 203 -29.81 -15.69 32.88
N ASP A 204 -30.60 -14.71 32.46
CA ASP A 204 -30.28 -13.97 31.24
C ASP A 204 -29.13 -12.98 31.46
N LEU A 205 -29.29 -12.04 32.39
CA LEU A 205 -28.28 -11.02 32.68
C LEU A 205 -27.03 -11.63 33.33
N GLY A 206 -27.25 -12.54 34.29
CA GLY A 206 -26.18 -13.27 34.96
C GLY A 206 -25.40 -14.21 34.04
N MET A 207 -26.02 -14.86 33.04
CA MET A 207 -25.26 -15.61 32.02
C MET A 207 -24.62 -14.69 31.00
N MET A 208 -25.27 -13.59 30.61
CA MET A 208 -24.69 -12.61 29.67
C MET A 208 -23.40 -12.01 30.23
N MET A 209 -23.40 -11.56 31.48
CA MET A 209 -22.19 -11.06 32.16
C MET A 209 -21.12 -12.14 32.29
N ARG A 210 -21.50 -13.38 32.60
CA ARG A 210 -20.56 -14.52 32.65
C ARG A 210 -20.05 -14.95 31.27
N SER A 211 -20.79 -14.66 30.20
CA SER A 211 -20.40 -14.96 28.82
C SER A 211 -19.47 -13.91 28.20
N MET A 212 -19.26 -12.78 28.89
CA MET A 212 -18.31 -11.77 28.45
C MET A 212 -16.91 -12.40 28.34
N GLU A 213 -16.31 -12.27 27.16
CA GLU A 213 -14.98 -12.83 26.90
C GLU A 213 -13.94 -12.14 27.78
N VAL A 214 -13.42 -12.89 28.74
CA VAL A 214 -12.30 -12.48 29.60
C VAL A 214 -10.99 -12.49 28.83
N VAL A 215 -10.92 -13.30 27.77
CA VAL A 215 -9.77 -13.39 26.89
C VAL A 215 -10.27 -13.24 25.46
N ALA A 216 -9.99 -12.11 24.84
CA ALA A 216 -10.37 -11.84 23.45
C ALA A 216 -9.22 -12.23 22.51
N SER A 217 -9.45 -13.14 21.58
CA SER A 217 -8.43 -13.49 20.59
C SER A 217 -8.22 -12.33 19.62
N ILE A 218 -7.02 -11.77 19.58
CA ILE A 218 -6.64 -10.73 18.60
C ILE A 218 -6.19 -11.40 17.31
N ILE A 219 -5.32 -12.41 17.44
CA ILE A 219 -4.84 -13.23 16.33
C ILE A 219 -4.99 -14.68 16.77
N PRO A 220 -5.84 -15.47 16.08
CA PRO A 220 -6.03 -16.88 16.43
C PRO A 220 -4.68 -17.60 16.57
N GLU A 221 -4.52 -18.34 17.66
CA GLU A 221 -3.33 -19.16 17.98
C GLU A 221 -2.01 -18.38 18.22
N VAL A 222 -2.01 -17.03 18.15
CA VAL A 222 -0.78 -16.23 18.30
C VAL A 222 -0.88 -15.26 19.47
N ALA A 223 -1.91 -14.42 19.52
CA ALA A 223 -2.00 -13.36 20.52
C ALA A 223 -3.44 -13.17 21.02
N ALA A 224 -3.58 -12.99 22.33
CA ALA A 224 -4.86 -12.75 22.98
C ALA A 224 -4.78 -11.58 23.96
N LEU A 225 -5.90 -10.88 24.13
CA LEU A 225 -6.08 -9.77 25.06
C LEU A 225 -6.73 -10.26 26.35
N ASP A 226 -6.07 -10.04 27.49
CA ASP A 226 -6.60 -10.29 28.82
C ASP A 226 -7.50 -9.12 29.28
N LEU A 227 -8.80 -9.37 29.33
CA LEU A 227 -9.85 -8.46 29.82
C LEU A 227 -10.30 -8.79 31.25
N SER A 228 -9.58 -9.66 31.97
CA SER A 228 -9.87 -9.98 33.38
C SER A 228 -9.95 -8.74 34.24
N LEU A 229 -10.90 -8.73 35.16
CA LEU A 229 -11.02 -7.68 36.16
C LEU A 229 -9.85 -7.76 37.13
N ILE A 230 -9.23 -6.62 37.40
CA ILE A 230 -8.11 -6.51 38.34
C ILE A 230 -8.55 -6.10 39.74
N ALA A 231 -9.76 -5.55 39.83
CA ALA A 231 -10.40 -5.09 41.05
C ALA A 231 -11.92 -5.14 40.89
N ARG A 232 -12.64 -5.06 42.01
CA ARG A 232 -14.10 -4.94 42.01
C ARG A 232 -14.52 -3.63 41.34
N PRO A 233 -15.67 -3.62 40.62
CA PRO A 233 -16.21 -2.40 40.05
C PRO A 233 -16.40 -1.30 41.11
N SER A 234 -15.99 -0.07 40.80
CA SER A 234 -16.15 1.08 41.68
C SER A 234 -17.47 1.77 41.41
N MET A 235 -18.22 2.06 42.48
CA MET A 235 -19.57 2.63 42.41
C MET A 235 -19.56 4.06 42.96
N THR A 236 -19.81 5.05 42.11
CA THR A 236 -19.95 6.46 42.49
C THR A 236 -21.29 7.00 41.99
N SER A 237 -21.29 7.98 41.07
CA SER A 237 -22.44 8.35 40.23
C SER A 237 -22.50 7.52 38.93
N PHE A 238 -21.47 6.73 38.67
CA PHE A 238 -21.33 5.82 37.55
C PHE A 238 -20.64 4.53 38.02
N ILE A 239 -20.63 3.51 37.17
CA ILE A 239 -19.92 2.25 37.40
C ILE A 239 -18.61 2.30 36.65
N ASP A 240 -17.49 2.25 37.36
CA ASP A 240 -16.14 2.15 36.79
C ASP A 240 -15.60 0.72 36.93
N ILE A 241 -15.12 0.17 35.81
CA ILE A 241 -14.66 -1.22 35.71
C ILE A 241 -13.22 -1.21 35.17
N GLY A 242 -12.30 -1.81 35.94
CA GLY A 242 -10.89 -1.91 35.59
C GLY A 242 -10.51 -3.29 35.06
N HIS A 243 -10.00 -3.33 33.82
CA HIS A 243 -9.54 -4.54 33.16
C HIS A 243 -8.01 -4.57 33.04
N ARG A 244 -7.43 -5.78 32.98
CA ARG A 244 -5.98 -5.98 32.88
C ARG A 244 -5.41 -5.32 31.63
N GLY A 245 -6.01 -5.55 30.46
CA GLY A 245 -5.63 -4.88 29.21
C GLY A 245 -4.27 -5.31 28.67
N GLU A 246 -3.86 -6.56 28.93
CA GLU A 246 -2.55 -7.08 28.53
C GLU A 246 -2.68 -7.98 27.31
N VAL A 247 -1.87 -7.77 26.28
CA VAL A 247 -1.79 -8.69 25.14
C VAL A 247 -0.61 -9.64 25.33
N TYR A 248 -0.90 -10.94 25.34
CA TYR A 248 0.08 -12.00 25.58
C TYR A 248 0.08 -13.07 24.48
N ASP A 249 1.19 -13.80 24.38
CA ASP A 249 1.35 -14.92 23.45
C ASP A 249 0.56 -16.13 23.95
N VAL A 250 -0.33 -16.66 23.11
CA VAL A 250 -1.18 -17.82 23.44
C VAL A 250 -0.34 -19.07 23.69
N ASN A 251 0.81 -19.21 23.01
CA ASN A 251 1.69 -20.38 23.11
C ASN A 251 2.69 -20.27 24.27
N ASN A 252 2.96 -19.06 24.75
CA ASN A 252 3.91 -18.82 25.82
C ASN A 252 3.50 -17.60 26.66
N ARG A 253 2.57 -17.81 27.60
CA ARG A 253 2.09 -16.75 28.48
C ARG A 253 3.19 -16.34 29.47
N MET A 254 3.81 -15.20 29.22
CA MET A 254 4.69 -14.49 30.15
C MET A 254 4.08 -13.15 30.49
N GLU A 255 4.06 -12.79 31.78
CA GLU A 255 3.59 -11.47 32.21
C GLU A 255 4.53 -10.37 31.68
N SER A 256 3.93 -9.35 31.11
CA SER A 256 4.60 -8.18 30.59
C SER A 256 5.24 -7.38 31.72
N SER A 257 6.55 -7.14 31.63
CA SER A 257 7.30 -6.27 32.54
C SER A 257 7.12 -4.78 32.25
N LEU A 258 6.27 -4.41 31.29
CA LEU A 258 6.01 -3.04 30.92
C LEU A 258 5.27 -2.31 32.05
N PRO A 259 5.63 -1.04 32.34
CA PRO A 259 4.89 -0.25 33.32
C PRO A 259 3.49 0.08 32.79
N ILE A 260 2.47 -0.04 33.65
CA ILE A 260 1.12 0.43 33.36
C ILE A 260 1.02 1.89 33.82
N PRO A 261 0.59 2.83 32.96
CA PRO A 261 0.41 4.23 33.36
C PRO A 261 -0.88 4.43 34.15
N SER A 262 -0.89 5.44 35.01
CA SER A 262 -2.09 5.86 35.72
C SER A 262 -3.03 6.60 34.78
N LEU A 263 -4.31 6.23 34.77
CA LEU A 263 -5.34 6.99 34.08
C LEU A 263 -5.65 8.29 34.85
N PRO A 264 -5.91 9.41 34.15
CA PRO A 264 -6.33 10.65 34.80
C PRO A 264 -7.70 10.48 35.47
N GLU A 265 -7.94 11.24 36.55
CA GLU A 265 -9.29 11.37 37.10
C GLU A 265 -10.19 12.07 36.09
N ASP A 266 -11.30 11.43 35.76
CA ASP A 266 -12.29 11.89 34.81
C ASP A 266 -13.68 11.68 35.43
N ASN A 267 -14.50 12.72 35.43
CA ASN A 267 -15.85 12.73 35.99
C ASN A 267 -16.92 12.99 34.91
N ASP A 268 -16.56 12.92 33.62
CA ASP A 268 -17.53 13.08 32.54
C ASP A 268 -18.58 11.94 32.57
N ASP A 269 -19.84 12.35 32.39
CA ASP A 269 -21.04 11.51 32.41
C ASP A 269 -22.00 11.81 31.23
N ALA A 270 -21.59 12.64 30.28
CA ALA A 270 -22.42 13.07 29.15
C ALA A 270 -22.82 11.94 28.18
N SER A 271 -21.98 10.90 28.05
CA SER A 271 -22.20 9.74 27.18
C SER A 271 -22.64 8.52 27.98
N MET A 272 -23.29 7.54 27.32
CA MET A 272 -23.73 6.28 27.97
C MET A 272 -22.55 5.42 28.45
N PHE A 273 -21.47 5.39 27.67
CA PHE A 273 -20.30 4.56 27.92
C PHE A 273 -19.01 5.32 27.63
N TYR A 274 -17.98 5.05 28.41
CA TYR A 274 -16.62 5.52 28.17
C TYR A 274 -15.63 4.36 28.25
N ILE A 275 -14.57 4.43 27.42
CA ILE A 275 -13.49 3.45 27.40
C ILE A 275 -12.18 4.22 27.37
N TRP A 276 -11.30 3.95 28.33
CA TRP A 276 -9.93 4.45 28.34
C TRP A 276 -8.98 3.29 28.07
N LEU A 277 -8.11 3.48 27.07
CA LEU A 277 -7.05 2.56 26.71
C LEU A 277 -5.71 3.21 27.07
N THR A 278 -4.93 2.54 27.91
CA THR A 278 -3.55 2.96 28.18
C THR A 278 -2.63 2.56 27.03
N ASP A 279 -1.49 3.23 26.91
CA ASP A 279 -0.45 2.83 25.95
C ASP A 279 0.14 1.44 26.24
N TYR A 280 0.04 0.97 27.49
CA TYR A 280 0.41 -0.38 27.91
C TYR A 280 -0.28 -1.48 27.08
N VAL A 281 -1.55 -1.31 26.71
CA VAL A 281 -2.28 -2.27 25.86
C VAL A 281 -1.59 -2.42 24.50
N LEU A 282 -1.24 -1.30 23.88
CA LEU A 282 -0.61 -1.27 22.57
C LEU A 282 0.86 -1.73 22.63
N ASN A 283 1.56 -1.36 23.70
CA ASN A 283 2.96 -1.72 23.91
C ASN A 283 3.12 -3.23 24.22
N SER A 284 2.23 -3.81 25.04
CA SER A 284 2.20 -5.26 25.28
C SER A 284 1.87 -6.02 23.99
N ALA A 285 0.94 -5.53 23.18
CA ALA A 285 0.64 -6.12 21.87
C ALA A 285 1.86 -6.09 20.93
N GLY A 286 2.52 -4.94 20.80
CA GLY A 286 3.72 -4.80 19.98
C GLY A 286 4.86 -5.70 20.45
N SER A 287 5.10 -5.77 21.76
CA SER A 287 6.11 -6.65 22.37
C SER A 287 5.82 -8.13 22.09
N THR A 288 4.58 -8.58 22.36
CA THR A 288 4.14 -9.96 22.11
C THR A 288 4.31 -10.35 20.64
N LEU A 289 3.80 -9.54 19.71
CA LEU A 289 3.87 -9.82 18.27
C LEU A 289 5.32 -9.78 17.73
N HIS A 290 6.18 -8.96 18.32
CA HIS A 290 7.60 -8.95 18.00
C HIS A 290 8.30 -10.21 18.50
N ASN A 291 8.10 -10.57 19.77
CA ASN A 291 8.78 -11.68 20.43
C ASN A 291 8.36 -13.06 19.88
N CYS A 292 7.11 -13.22 19.48
CA CYS A 292 6.64 -14.45 18.83
C CYS A 292 7.01 -14.52 17.33
N GLY A 293 7.73 -13.52 16.81
CA GLY A 293 8.18 -13.48 15.42
C GLY A 293 7.08 -13.19 14.39
N TYR A 294 5.87 -12.82 14.84
CA TYR A 294 4.75 -12.50 13.96
C TYR A 294 5.02 -11.24 13.13
N LEU A 295 5.76 -10.27 13.67
CA LEU A 295 6.23 -9.08 12.95
C LEU A 295 7.46 -9.37 12.07
N SER A 296 7.52 -10.56 11.46
CA SER A 296 8.52 -10.90 10.45
C SER A 296 7.84 -11.09 9.10
N TYR A 297 8.40 -10.47 8.07
CA TYR A 297 7.89 -10.60 6.70
C TYR A 297 9.08 -10.88 5.77
N SER A 298 9.05 -12.01 5.08
CA SER A 298 10.01 -12.35 4.04
C SER A 298 9.42 -12.05 2.67
N LEU A 299 9.94 -11.02 2.00
CA LEU A 299 9.55 -10.68 0.63
C LEU A 299 10.22 -11.65 -0.35
N THR A 300 9.45 -12.55 -0.95
CA THR A 300 9.91 -13.37 -2.07
C THR A 300 9.77 -12.62 -3.39
N GLN A 301 10.58 -13.01 -4.38
CA GLN A 301 10.58 -12.43 -5.74
C GLN A 301 9.17 -12.46 -6.39
N ASP A 302 8.35 -13.45 -6.04
CA ASP A 302 6.99 -13.64 -6.58
C ASP A 302 5.95 -12.77 -5.86
N GLN A 303 6.10 -12.51 -4.56
CA GLN A 303 5.23 -11.58 -3.83
C GLN A 303 5.45 -10.12 -4.23
N LEU A 304 6.67 -9.78 -4.67
CA LEU A 304 6.99 -8.50 -5.32
C LEU A 304 6.30 -8.33 -6.68
N MET A 305 5.85 -9.42 -7.33
CA MET A 305 5.08 -9.38 -8.59
C MET A 305 3.58 -9.10 -8.37
N TYR A 306 3.02 -9.44 -7.19
CA TYR A 306 1.59 -9.32 -6.87
C TYR A 306 1.21 -7.99 -6.20
N ASN A 307 2.12 -7.35 -5.47
CA ASN A 307 1.87 -6.12 -4.69
C ASN A 307 2.04 -4.80 -5.48
N ASN A 308 1.93 -4.80 -6.81
CA ASN A 308 1.94 -3.57 -7.64
C ASN A 308 3.07 -2.58 -7.31
N ILE A 309 4.28 -3.05 -7.00
CA ILE A 309 5.47 -2.21 -7.16
C ILE A 309 5.82 -2.29 -8.65
N PRO A 310 5.74 -1.18 -9.43
CA PRO A 310 5.90 -1.28 -10.86
C PRO A 310 7.32 -1.78 -11.18
N ARG A 311 7.42 -2.79 -12.02
CA ARG A 311 8.60 -2.98 -12.87
C ARG A 311 8.40 -2.12 -14.10
N SER A 312 9.42 -1.35 -14.46
CA SER A 312 9.52 -0.80 -15.80
C SER A 312 9.56 -1.95 -16.82
N ALA A 313 9.23 -1.71 -18.10
CA ALA A 313 9.21 -2.72 -19.16
C ALA A 313 10.56 -3.44 -19.38
N ASP A 314 11.63 -3.01 -18.71
CA ASP A 314 12.96 -3.62 -18.66
C ASP A 314 13.26 -4.47 -17.41
N GLY A 315 12.29 -4.64 -16.49
CA GLY A 315 12.45 -5.46 -15.28
C GLY A 315 13.15 -4.76 -14.10
N SER A 316 13.43 -3.45 -14.16
CA SER A 316 14.03 -2.73 -13.04
C SER A 316 13.01 -2.22 -12.01
N ASN A 317 13.38 -2.30 -10.72
CA ASN A 317 12.56 -2.01 -9.54
C ASN A 317 12.37 -0.50 -9.33
N VAL A 318 11.14 0.02 -9.42
CA VAL A 318 10.81 1.46 -9.32
C VAL A 318 11.17 2.08 -7.96
N GLN A 319 11.22 1.30 -6.88
CA GLN A 319 11.68 1.78 -5.57
C GLN A 319 13.16 2.20 -5.60
N MET A 320 13.95 1.51 -6.43
CA MET A 320 15.38 1.79 -6.62
C MET A 320 15.60 3.02 -7.50
N GLU A 321 14.69 3.34 -8.42
CA GLU A 321 14.75 4.55 -9.26
C GLU A 321 14.30 5.81 -8.49
N LEU A 322 13.29 5.70 -7.61
CA LEU A 322 12.86 6.82 -6.75
C LEU A 322 13.94 7.23 -5.73
N CYS A 323 14.66 6.27 -5.14
CA CYS A 323 15.83 6.58 -4.30
C CYS A 323 16.98 7.24 -5.07
N LYS A 324 17.17 6.89 -6.35
CA LYS A 324 18.21 7.49 -7.20
C LYS A 324 17.89 8.92 -7.63
N ILE A 325 16.62 9.25 -7.87
CA ILE A 325 16.20 10.64 -8.13
C ILE A 325 16.32 11.48 -6.85
N ALA A 326 15.91 10.94 -5.70
CA ALA A 326 16.04 11.62 -4.39
C ALA A 326 17.49 12.00 -4.05
N LYS A 327 18.48 11.20 -4.48
CA LYS A 327 19.92 11.48 -4.34
C LYS A 327 20.34 12.80 -5.01
N PHE A 328 19.69 13.21 -6.10
CA PHE A 328 20.02 14.46 -6.81
C PHE A 328 19.15 15.63 -6.35
N VAL A 329 17.88 15.40 -6.03
CA VAL A 329 16.95 16.44 -5.57
C VAL A 329 17.42 17.09 -4.25
N THR A 330 18.14 16.34 -3.41
CA THR A 330 18.70 16.82 -2.14
C THR A 330 20.03 17.59 -2.27
N ARG A 331 20.60 17.72 -3.48
CA ARG A 331 21.90 18.37 -3.71
C ARG A 331 21.72 19.83 -4.13
N THR A 332 22.74 20.65 -3.85
CA THR A 332 22.74 22.07 -4.21
C THR A 332 22.78 22.29 -5.72
N LYS A 333 22.25 23.42 -6.21
CA LYS A 333 22.29 23.77 -7.65
C LYS A 333 23.72 23.81 -8.19
N GLU A 334 24.67 24.25 -7.38
CA GLU A 334 26.09 24.29 -7.72
C GLU A 334 26.65 22.89 -7.97
N TYR A 335 26.29 21.93 -7.11
CA TYR A 335 26.69 20.53 -7.27
C TYR A 335 26.09 19.92 -8.54
N LEU A 336 24.79 20.14 -8.79
CA LEU A 336 24.10 19.58 -9.95
C LEU A 336 24.66 20.13 -11.26
N ARG A 337 24.92 21.44 -11.33
CA ARG A 337 25.58 22.06 -12.49
C ARG A 337 26.98 21.51 -12.72
N SER A 338 27.75 21.30 -11.65
CA SER A 338 29.07 20.68 -11.73
C SER A 338 29.00 19.23 -12.24
N PHE A 339 28.04 18.45 -11.75
CA PHE A 339 27.80 17.06 -12.15
C PHE A 339 27.45 16.93 -13.65
N LEU A 340 26.64 17.84 -14.17
CA LEU A 340 26.28 17.92 -15.59
C LEU A 340 27.43 18.43 -16.47
N ARG A 341 28.11 19.49 -16.01
CA ARG A 341 29.25 20.08 -16.74
C ARG A 341 30.37 19.08 -16.92
N THR A 342 30.71 18.33 -15.87
CA THR A 342 31.72 17.26 -15.93
C THR A 342 31.33 16.10 -16.84
N ARG A 343 30.08 16.01 -17.31
CA ARG A 343 29.60 15.00 -18.27
C ARG A 343 29.21 15.59 -19.62
N GLY A 344 29.55 16.86 -19.86
CA GLY A 344 29.33 17.54 -21.13
C GLY A 344 27.89 17.92 -21.42
N VAL A 345 27.02 17.97 -20.40
CA VAL A 345 25.63 18.44 -20.53
C VAL A 345 25.59 19.95 -20.28
N PRO A 346 25.17 20.78 -21.25
CA PRO A 346 25.12 22.23 -21.09
C PRO A 346 24.08 22.66 -20.06
N SER A 347 24.42 23.68 -19.28
CA SER A 347 23.50 24.37 -18.36
C SER A 347 23.59 25.88 -18.59
N ASP A 348 22.47 26.54 -18.85
CA ASP A 348 22.40 27.97 -19.16
C ASP A 348 22.29 28.87 -17.90
N GLY A 349 22.16 28.28 -16.71
CA GLY A 349 22.14 28.99 -15.44
C GLY A 349 20.77 29.54 -15.05
N SER A 350 19.79 29.50 -15.96
CA SER A 350 18.39 29.89 -15.73
C SER A 350 17.56 28.73 -15.16
N GLU A 351 18.08 27.50 -15.19
CA GLU A 351 17.32 26.31 -14.86
C GLU A 351 17.02 26.16 -13.36
N SER A 352 15.84 25.62 -13.07
CA SER A 352 15.42 25.30 -11.71
C SER A 352 16.25 24.15 -11.13
N GLN A 353 16.29 24.00 -9.80
CA GLN A 353 16.98 22.86 -9.16
C GLN A 353 16.37 21.53 -9.59
N LYS A 354 15.06 21.54 -9.92
CA LYS A 354 14.28 20.40 -10.40
C LYS A 354 14.77 19.95 -11.78
N ASP A 355 14.90 20.87 -12.74
CA ASP A 355 15.39 20.58 -14.09
C ASP A 355 16.83 20.06 -14.08
N LEU A 356 17.68 20.63 -13.21
CA LEU A 356 19.07 20.19 -13.05
C LEU A 356 19.15 18.78 -12.44
N ALA A 357 18.32 18.46 -11.45
CA ALA A 357 18.29 17.14 -10.82
C ALA A 357 17.79 16.05 -11.79
N GLU A 358 16.79 16.36 -12.60
CA GLU A 358 16.28 15.46 -13.64
C GLU A 358 17.34 15.20 -14.72
N ARG A 359 17.99 16.25 -15.21
CA ARG A 359 19.11 16.10 -16.17
C ARG A 359 20.25 15.28 -15.57
N CYS A 360 20.59 15.45 -14.29
CA CYS A 360 21.62 14.66 -13.61
C CYS A 360 21.26 13.18 -13.56
N PHE A 361 20.01 12.87 -13.25
CA PHE A 361 19.49 11.51 -13.23
C PHE A 361 19.61 10.86 -14.62
N TRP A 362 19.17 11.55 -15.68
CA TRP A 362 19.30 11.04 -17.03
C TRP A 362 20.76 10.92 -17.48
N ALA A 363 21.64 11.84 -17.09
CA ALA A 363 23.07 11.74 -17.37
C ALA A 363 23.72 10.49 -16.71
N GLU A 364 23.33 10.14 -15.48
CA GLU A 364 23.79 8.91 -14.81
C GLU A 364 23.17 7.67 -15.45
N LYS A 365 21.88 7.69 -15.78
CA LYS A 365 21.14 6.57 -16.39
C LYS A 365 21.60 6.24 -17.80
N LEU A 366 21.97 7.25 -18.59
CA LEU A 366 22.55 7.10 -19.92
C LEU A 366 24.04 6.72 -19.87
N GLY A 367 24.62 6.59 -18.67
CA GLY A 367 26.02 6.21 -18.50
C GLY A 367 27.01 7.24 -19.03
N LEU A 368 26.67 8.53 -18.99
CA LEU A 368 27.56 9.59 -19.50
C LEU A 368 28.84 9.63 -18.66
N GLU A 369 29.96 9.31 -19.30
CA GLU A 369 31.27 9.27 -18.66
C GLU A 369 31.73 10.67 -18.25
N ARG A 370 32.47 10.73 -17.12
CA ARG A 370 33.07 11.97 -16.64
C ARG A 370 34.16 12.38 -17.63
N ARG A 371 34.01 13.56 -18.23
CA ARG A 371 35.09 14.22 -18.96
C ARG A 371 36.17 14.61 -17.94
N HIS A 372 37.36 14.06 -18.12
CA HIS A 372 38.56 14.50 -17.43
C HIS A 372 38.78 15.99 -17.70
N THR A 373 39.21 16.74 -16.69
CA THR A 373 39.62 18.13 -16.92
C THR A 373 40.87 18.15 -17.82
N ASP A 374 41.08 19.24 -18.55
CA ASP A 374 42.26 19.37 -19.43
C ASP A 374 43.58 19.19 -18.64
N ASP A 375 43.59 19.54 -17.36
CA ASP A 375 44.72 19.36 -16.44
C ASP A 375 44.94 17.88 -16.05
N GLU A 376 43.86 17.14 -15.74
CA GLU A 376 43.93 15.70 -15.45
C GLU A 376 44.38 14.90 -16.69
N ALA A 377 43.91 15.29 -17.88
CA ALA A 377 44.34 14.69 -19.15
C ALA A 377 45.82 15.02 -19.48
N ALA A 378 46.30 16.22 -19.12
CA ALA A 378 47.70 16.60 -19.30
C ALA A 378 48.64 15.80 -18.39
N GLU A 379 48.26 15.55 -17.13
CA GLU A 379 49.01 14.69 -16.21
C GLU A 379 49.05 13.23 -16.67
N GLU A 380 47.95 12.70 -17.18
CA GLU A 380 47.89 11.33 -17.70
C GLU A 380 48.75 11.16 -18.97
N ILE A 381 48.75 12.16 -19.86
CA ILE A 381 49.65 12.20 -21.03
C ILE A 381 51.11 12.28 -20.57
N ALA A 382 51.43 13.09 -19.56
CA ALA A 382 52.78 13.21 -19.02
C ALA A 382 53.27 11.88 -18.40
N SER A 383 52.42 11.22 -17.62
CA SER A 383 52.67 9.91 -17.01
C SER A 383 52.86 8.82 -18.07
N SER A 384 51.98 8.78 -19.09
CA SER A 384 52.07 7.84 -20.22
C SER A 384 53.37 8.00 -21.01
N LYS A 385 53.80 9.24 -21.27
CA LYS A 385 55.08 9.50 -21.94
C LYS A 385 56.29 9.03 -21.12
N CYS A 386 56.25 9.14 -19.80
CA CYS A 386 57.33 8.68 -18.91
C CYS A 386 57.39 7.14 -18.82
N ASN A 387 56.24 6.47 -18.78
CA ASN A 387 56.17 5.01 -18.68
C ASN A 387 56.69 4.28 -19.93
N LYS A 388 56.65 4.91 -21.12
CA LYS A 388 57.15 4.31 -22.35
C LYS A 388 58.63 3.92 -22.35
N LEU A 389 59.44 4.61 -21.54
CA LEU A 389 60.88 4.39 -21.45
C LEU A 389 61.26 3.45 -20.29
N ILE A 390 60.26 2.91 -19.59
CA ILE A 390 60.42 1.85 -18.59
C ILE A 390 60.23 0.52 -19.32
N LEU A 391 61.32 -0.21 -19.49
CA LEU A 391 61.41 -1.47 -20.23
C LEU A 391 61.67 -2.64 -19.29
N ASP A 392 61.51 -3.86 -19.81
CA ASP A 392 61.78 -5.12 -19.10
C ASP A 392 61.09 -5.20 -17.73
N GLY A 393 59.79 -4.87 -17.70
CA GLY A 393 58.97 -4.98 -16.49
C GLY A 393 59.31 -4.00 -15.37
N GLY A 394 60.08 -2.94 -15.65
CA GLY A 394 60.51 -1.95 -14.65
C GLY A 394 62.01 -1.90 -14.41
N LEU A 395 62.77 -2.87 -14.93
CA LEU A 395 64.19 -3.06 -14.63
C LEU A 395 65.11 -2.07 -15.36
N ILE A 396 64.72 -1.58 -16.54
CA ILE A 396 65.54 -0.67 -17.34
C ILE A 396 64.74 0.60 -17.62
N LYS A 397 65.24 1.75 -17.14
CA LYS A 397 64.68 3.07 -17.44
C LYS A 397 65.62 3.82 -18.40
N LEU A 398 65.20 3.98 -19.64
CA LEU A 398 65.97 4.72 -20.64
C LEU A 398 65.80 6.24 -20.44
N PRO A 399 66.85 7.05 -20.70
CA PRO A 399 66.73 8.50 -20.70
C PRO A 399 65.88 9.00 -21.88
N ARG A 400 65.35 10.21 -21.76
CA ARG A 400 64.60 10.87 -22.83
C ARG A 400 65.53 11.17 -24.03
N PRO A 401 65.13 10.91 -25.28
CA PRO A 401 65.94 11.21 -26.46
C PRO A 401 66.41 12.66 -26.54
N GLU A 402 65.60 13.59 -26.03
CA GLU A 402 65.91 15.02 -26.01
C GLU A 402 67.08 15.37 -25.07
N THR A 403 67.39 14.49 -24.10
CA THR A 403 68.49 14.67 -23.13
C THR A 403 69.81 14.01 -23.57
N LEU A 404 69.80 13.28 -24.69
CA LEU A 404 70.97 12.58 -25.21
C LEU A 404 71.79 13.50 -26.13
N ALA A 405 73.09 13.61 -25.87
CA ALA A 405 74.08 14.24 -26.75
C ALA A 405 74.68 13.20 -27.72
N GLU A 406 75.45 13.63 -28.72
CA GLU A 406 76.26 12.73 -29.58
C GLU A 406 75.46 11.73 -30.45
N TRP A 407 74.58 12.25 -31.31
CA TRP A 407 73.84 11.45 -32.27
C TRP A 407 74.67 11.16 -33.53
N GLU A 408 74.66 9.92 -34.00
CA GLU A 408 75.38 9.48 -35.19
C GLU A 408 74.47 9.53 -36.42
N SER A 409 74.90 10.21 -37.49
CA SER A 409 74.20 10.14 -38.79
C SER A 409 74.54 8.86 -39.58
N SER A 410 75.56 8.11 -39.15
CA SER A 410 75.90 6.81 -39.73
C SER A 410 74.95 5.73 -39.20
N LEU A 411 74.23 5.07 -40.11
CA LEU A 411 73.33 3.96 -39.76
C LEU A 411 74.04 2.60 -39.77
N SER A 412 75.39 2.58 -39.78
CA SER A 412 76.21 1.37 -39.79
C SER A 412 76.04 0.48 -38.55
N SER A 413 75.53 1.03 -37.45
CA SER A 413 75.33 0.34 -36.16
C SER A 413 73.86 -0.02 -35.92
N LEU A 414 73.01 0.09 -36.94
CA LEU A 414 71.57 -0.16 -36.84
C LEU A 414 71.27 -1.67 -36.74
N PRO A 415 70.42 -2.11 -35.78
CA PRO A 415 70.01 -3.51 -35.66
C PRO A 415 69.28 -4.02 -36.91
N ASP A 416 69.32 -5.34 -37.14
CA ASP A 416 68.60 -5.99 -38.24
C ASP A 416 67.07 -5.97 -38.02
N LEU A 417 66.47 -4.84 -38.38
CA LEU A 417 65.02 -4.63 -38.43
C LEU A 417 64.45 -5.17 -39.74
N THR A 418 63.50 -6.09 -39.66
CA THR A 418 62.85 -6.69 -40.83
C THR A 418 61.48 -6.05 -41.08
N ARG A 419 61.01 -6.11 -42.34
CA ARG A 419 59.65 -5.67 -42.71
C ARG A 419 58.56 -6.33 -41.84
N SER A 420 58.68 -7.63 -41.58
CA SER A 420 57.75 -8.39 -40.73
C SER A 420 57.65 -7.83 -39.30
N ARG A 421 58.79 -7.43 -38.70
CA ARG A 421 58.82 -6.84 -37.35
C ARG A 421 58.17 -5.46 -37.31
N MET A 422 58.43 -4.62 -38.31
CA MET A 422 57.76 -3.34 -38.46
C MET A 422 56.24 -3.49 -38.60
N GLU A 423 55.78 -4.39 -39.49
CA GLU A 423 54.34 -4.61 -39.73
C GLU A 423 53.65 -5.17 -38.49
N THR A 424 54.30 -6.10 -37.79
CA THR A 424 53.80 -6.66 -36.52
C THR A 424 53.65 -5.57 -35.47
N TYR A 425 54.64 -4.69 -35.33
CA TYR A 425 54.59 -3.57 -34.40
C TYR A 425 53.42 -2.63 -34.70
N ILE A 426 53.34 -2.08 -35.93
CA ILE A 426 52.28 -1.13 -36.30
C ILE A 426 50.89 -1.76 -36.24
N THR A 427 50.75 -3.05 -36.60
CA THR A 427 49.48 -3.77 -36.49
C THR A 427 49.10 -4.02 -35.04
N SER A 428 50.04 -4.36 -34.16
CA SER A 428 49.79 -4.55 -32.73
C SER A 428 49.35 -3.25 -32.04
N VAL A 429 49.97 -2.12 -32.39
CA VAL A 429 49.57 -0.79 -31.90
C VAL A 429 48.19 -0.42 -32.44
N GLY A 430 47.93 -0.68 -33.72
CA GLY A 430 46.60 -0.47 -34.31
C GLY A 430 45.50 -1.25 -33.59
N ARG A 431 45.72 -2.55 -33.29
CA ARG A 431 44.77 -3.40 -32.55
C ARG A 431 44.50 -2.88 -31.14
N LYS A 432 45.54 -2.45 -30.40
CA LYS A 432 45.38 -1.85 -29.06
C LYS A 432 44.51 -0.58 -29.07
N LEU A 433 44.50 0.15 -30.19
CA LEU A 433 43.76 1.39 -30.38
C LEU A 433 42.43 1.19 -31.14
N GLY A 434 41.99 -0.06 -31.36
CA GLY A 434 40.75 -0.35 -32.10
C GLY A 434 40.77 0.04 -33.59
N SER A 435 41.96 0.22 -34.19
CA SER A 435 42.13 0.69 -35.57
C SER A 435 42.85 -0.32 -36.48
N LYS A 436 42.55 -0.28 -37.79
CA LYS A 436 43.23 -1.14 -38.78
C LYS A 436 44.64 -0.60 -39.09
N GLY A 437 45.68 -1.17 -38.46
CA GLY A 437 47.09 -0.79 -38.66
C GLY A 437 47.58 -0.82 -40.12
N SER A 438 46.93 -1.61 -40.98
CA SER A 438 47.17 -1.64 -42.45
C SER A 438 47.03 -0.26 -43.11
N LYS A 439 46.08 0.57 -42.67
CA LYS A 439 45.90 1.93 -43.22
C LYS A 439 47.08 2.83 -42.86
N THR A 440 47.58 2.73 -41.63
CA THR A 440 48.78 3.48 -41.17
C THR A 440 50.01 3.07 -41.97
N LEU A 441 50.19 1.76 -42.21
CA LEU A 441 51.30 1.25 -43.03
C LEU A 441 51.23 1.81 -44.46
N GLY A 442 50.06 1.81 -45.09
CA GLY A 442 49.88 2.39 -46.42
C GLY A 442 50.21 3.88 -46.49
N LEU A 443 49.73 4.67 -45.53
CA LEU A 443 50.01 6.10 -45.45
C LEU A 443 51.48 6.41 -45.13
N GLY A 444 52.10 5.64 -44.22
CA GLY A 444 53.50 5.77 -43.86
C GLY A 444 54.42 5.43 -45.03
N LYS A 445 54.11 4.35 -45.78
CA LYS A 445 54.82 4.00 -47.02
C LYS A 445 54.74 5.12 -48.05
N GLY A 446 53.58 5.76 -48.19
CA GLY A 446 53.40 6.92 -49.08
C GLY A 446 54.31 8.10 -48.71
N LEU A 447 54.43 8.43 -47.41
CA LEU A 447 55.32 9.50 -46.93
C LEU A 447 56.80 9.17 -47.18
N TYR A 448 57.18 7.92 -46.92
CA TYR A 448 58.54 7.44 -47.18
C TYR A 448 58.90 7.53 -48.67
N LEU A 449 58.05 6.98 -49.55
CA LEU A 449 58.26 7.01 -51.00
C LEU A 449 58.27 8.44 -51.56
N SER A 450 57.62 9.38 -50.88
CA SER A 450 57.59 10.80 -51.25
C SER A 450 58.74 11.60 -50.63
N ASN A 451 59.77 10.94 -50.05
CA ASN A 451 60.95 11.57 -49.43
C ASN A 451 60.63 12.58 -48.30
N HIS A 452 59.56 12.35 -47.54
CA HIS A 452 59.23 13.21 -46.39
C HIS A 452 60.07 12.90 -45.14
N VAL A 453 60.85 11.82 -45.13
CA VAL A 453 61.71 11.44 -44.00
C VAL A 453 63.14 11.91 -44.26
N THR A 454 63.66 12.74 -43.37
CA THR A 454 65.00 13.34 -43.45
C THR A 454 65.71 13.24 -42.10
N ASP A 455 67.03 13.49 -42.08
CA ASP A 455 67.85 13.57 -40.85
C ASP A 455 67.66 12.36 -39.92
N VAL A 456 67.78 11.14 -40.47
CA VAL A 456 67.71 9.91 -39.67
C VAL A 456 69.02 9.74 -38.92
N GLU A 457 68.96 9.70 -37.60
CA GLU A 457 70.10 9.64 -36.70
C GLU A 457 69.93 8.50 -35.69
N PHE A 458 71.05 7.91 -35.30
CA PHE A 458 71.14 6.77 -34.40
C PHE A 458 71.86 7.14 -33.10
N HIS A 459 71.45 6.53 -31.99
CA HIS A 459 72.14 6.66 -30.71
C HIS A 459 72.13 5.33 -29.93
N GLY A 460 73.32 4.82 -29.59
CA GLY A 460 73.50 3.52 -28.95
C GLY A 460 73.09 3.45 -27.46
N VAL A 461 72.83 4.59 -26.81
CA VAL A 461 72.55 4.75 -25.36
C VAL A 461 73.73 4.36 -24.49
N SER A 462 74.05 3.07 -24.45
CA SER A 462 75.21 2.51 -23.75
C SER A 462 75.59 1.19 -24.44
N PRO A 463 76.88 0.85 -24.54
CA PRO A 463 77.31 -0.44 -25.08
C PRO A 463 76.77 -1.64 -24.28
N ASN A 464 76.47 -1.45 -22.98
CA ASN A 464 76.01 -2.51 -22.08
C ASN A 464 74.49 -2.71 -22.06
N ILE A 465 73.72 -1.88 -22.79
CA ILE A 465 72.26 -1.97 -22.85
C ILE A 465 71.84 -2.43 -24.23
N ASN A 466 70.92 -3.39 -24.28
CA ASN A 466 70.40 -4.00 -25.52
C ASN A 466 69.38 -3.12 -26.27
N TYR A 467 69.32 -1.82 -25.98
CA TYR A 467 68.38 -0.88 -26.59
C TYR A 467 69.13 0.29 -27.21
N CYS A 468 68.65 0.76 -28.37
CA CYS A 468 69.15 1.96 -29.04
C CYS A 468 67.98 2.85 -29.45
N PHE A 469 68.27 4.14 -29.67
CA PHE A 469 67.34 5.09 -30.23
C PHE A 469 67.64 5.36 -31.69
N VAL A 470 66.58 5.58 -32.46
CA VAL A 470 66.63 6.21 -33.77
C VAL A 470 65.70 7.39 -33.74
N ARG A 471 66.13 8.55 -34.25
CA ARG A 471 65.27 9.71 -34.47
C ARG A 471 65.34 10.17 -35.92
N ALA A 472 64.31 10.88 -36.36
CA ALA A 472 64.25 11.45 -37.70
C ALA A 472 63.44 12.74 -37.70
N LYS A 473 63.46 13.47 -38.82
CA LYS A 473 62.52 14.54 -39.12
C LYS A 473 61.58 14.11 -40.23
N VAL A 474 60.28 14.36 -40.04
CA VAL A 474 59.24 14.00 -41.02
C VAL A 474 58.44 15.24 -41.41
N ILE A 475 58.59 15.67 -42.65
CA ILE A 475 57.94 16.88 -43.19
C ILE A 475 56.42 16.63 -43.32
N PRO A 476 55.55 17.53 -42.81
CA PRO A 476 54.11 17.37 -42.89
C PRO A 476 53.61 17.35 -44.35
N GLN A 477 52.69 16.44 -44.67
CA GLN A 477 52.14 16.27 -46.02
C GLN A 477 51.20 17.40 -46.47
N THR A 478 50.48 18.02 -45.52
CA THR A 478 49.43 19.01 -45.83
C THR A 478 49.93 20.45 -45.82
N LYS A 479 51.06 20.73 -45.18
CA LYS A 479 51.68 22.05 -45.07
C LYS A 479 53.19 21.90 -44.96
N CYS A 480 53.86 21.66 -46.09
CA CYS A 480 55.31 21.40 -46.14
C CYS A 480 56.18 22.57 -45.65
N SER A 481 55.59 23.76 -45.44
CA SER A 481 56.23 24.93 -44.84
C SER A 481 56.23 24.94 -43.30
N LYS A 482 55.52 24.02 -42.63
CA LYS A 482 55.55 23.89 -41.17
C LYS A 482 56.78 23.10 -40.72
N ALA A 483 57.20 23.34 -39.46
CA ALA A 483 58.28 22.61 -38.83
C ALA A 483 58.06 21.08 -38.94
N PRO A 484 59.10 20.29 -39.25
CA PRO A 484 59.01 18.83 -39.31
C PRO A 484 58.54 18.22 -37.99
N TYR A 485 57.82 17.11 -38.08
CA TYR A 485 57.59 16.26 -36.91
C TYR A 485 58.88 15.52 -36.57
N ASN A 486 59.22 15.46 -35.28
CA ASN A 486 60.36 14.74 -34.75
C ASN A 486 59.91 13.41 -34.12
N PRO A 487 59.82 12.30 -34.87
CA PRO A 487 59.66 10.97 -34.30
C PRO A 487 60.97 10.39 -33.78
N TRP A 488 60.86 9.60 -32.71
CA TRP A 488 61.92 8.72 -32.23
C TRP A 488 61.38 7.31 -31.99
N ILE A 489 62.28 6.32 -32.08
CA ILE A 489 61.97 4.89 -32.04
C ILE A 489 63.03 4.19 -31.18
N VAL A 490 62.60 3.29 -30.31
CA VAL A 490 63.48 2.40 -29.55
C VAL A 490 63.51 1.03 -30.22
N LEU A 491 64.71 0.58 -30.57
CA LEU A 491 64.94 -0.75 -31.14
C LEU A 491 65.72 -1.61 -30.13
N ASN A 492 65.42 -2.91 -30.11
CA ASN A 492 66.26 -3.88 -29.45
C ASN A 492 67.46 -4.22 -30.36
N LYS A 493 68.67 -4.17 -29.82
CA LYS A 493 69.93 -4.40 -30.56
C LYS A 493 70.15 -5.87 -30.93
N LEU A 494 69.68 -6.80 -30.10
CA LEU A 494 69.94 -8.24 -30.25
C LEU A 494 69.04 -8.87 -31.31
N ASN A 495 67.77 -8.51 -31.27
CA ASN A 495 66.78 -8.91 -32.25
C ASN A 495 66.20 -7.57 -32.70
N GLY A 496 66.32 -7.07 -33.93
CA GLY A 496 65.81 -5.74 -34.30
C GLY A 496 64.28 -5.51 -34.16
N SER A 497 63.64 -5.84 -33.05
CA SER A 497 62.24 -5.54 -32.74
C SER A 497 62.07 -4.08 -32.34
N VAL A 498 60.97 -3.49 -32.79
CA VAL A 498 60.51 -2.17 -32.33
C VAL A 498 59.86 -2.32 -30.97
N VAL A 499 60.41 -1.66 -29.96
CA VAL A 499 59.94 -1.74 -28.57
C VAL A 499 58.88 -0.67 -28.31
N THR A 500 59.23 0.58 -28.60
CA THR A 500 58.33 1.73 -28.45
C THR A 500 58.74 2.85 -29.40
N ALA A 501 57.87 3.84 -29.57
CA ALA A 501 58.12 5.01 -30.39
C ALA A 501 57.30 6.21 -29.89
N GLU A 502 57.67 7.40 -30.30
CA GLU A 502 56.88 8.60 -30.10
C GLU A 502 57.07 9.56 -31.27
N CYS A 503 56.10 10.43 -31.47
CA CYS A 503 56.18 11.49 -32.47
C CYS A 503 55.53 12.76 -31.91
N SER A 504 56.00 13.91 -32.36
CA SER A 504 55.45 15.23 -31.98
C SER A 504 54.12 15.58 -32.66
N CYS A 505 53.54 14.68 -33.45
CA CYS A 505 52.18 14.88 -33.99
C CYS A 505 51.09 14.60 -32.95
N ILE A 506 49.85 15.06 -33.19
CA ILE A 506 48.73 14.94 -32.24
C ILE A 506 48.41 13.50 -31.80
N VAL A 507 48.74 12.50 -32.63
CA VAL A 507 48.53 11.06 -32.36
C VAL A 507 49.83 10.37 -31.89
N GLY A 508 50.95 11.09 -31.83
CA GLY A 508 52.27 10.49 -31.70
C GLY A 508 52.58 9.90 -30.32
N VAL A 509 51.83 10.27 -29.28
CA VAL A 509 51.88 9.64 -27.95
C VAL A 509 51.38 8.19 -28.01
N GLN A 510 50.61 7.79 -29.03
CA GLN A 510 50.11 6.42 -29.16
C GLN A 510 51.09 5.49 -29.91
N SER A 511 52.27 5.97 -30.30
CA SER A 511 53.36 5.18 -30.90
C SER A 511 53.08 4.54 -32.28
N GLY A 512 51.92 4.81 -32.89
CA GLY A 512 51.46 4.16 -34.12
C GLY A 512 51.06 5.12 -35.25
N CYS A 513 51.61 6.33 -35.29
CA CYS A 513 51.24 7.31 -36.31
C CYS A 513 51.90 7.02 -37.68
N LYS A 514 51.36 7.60 -38.76
CA LYS A 514 51.92 7.46 -40.12
C LYS A 514 53.37 7.94 -40.24
N HIS A 515 53.80 8.90 -39.42
CA HIS A 515 55.18 9.40 -39.43
C HIS A 515 56.16 8.38 -38.84
N ILE A 516 55.79 7.69 -37.76
CA ILE A 516 56.59 6.59 -37.20
C ILE A 516 56.69 5.44 -38.22
N ALA A 517 55.58 5.09 -38.86
CA ALA A 517 55.58 4.09 -39.92
C ALA A 517 56.51 4.48 -41.09
N ALA A 518 56.51 5.75 -41.52
CA ALA A 518 57.41 6.23 -42.57
C ALA A 518 58.90 6.09 -42.21
N VAL A 519 59.27 6.40 -40.97
CA VAL A 519 60.64 6.21 -40.48
C VAL A 519 61.02 4.74 -40.43
N LEU A 520 60.12 3.86 -39.97
CA LEU A 520 60.38 2.41 -39.96
C LEU A 520 60.59 1.86 -41.38
N PHE A 521 59.85 2.34 -42.39
CA PHE A 521 60.11 1.98 -43.79
C PHE A 521 61.50 2.43 -44.25
N ALA A 522 61.94 3.63 -43.87
CA ALA A 522 63.29 4.11 -44.18
C ALA A 522 64.38 3.25 -43.54
N LEU A 523 64.17 2.80 -42.30
CA LEU A 523 65.11 1.93 -41.59
C LEU A 523 65.17 0.53 -42.20
N VAL A 524 64.03 -0.08 -42.49
CA VAL A 524 63.96 -1.40 -43.14
C VAL A 524 64.67 -1.38 -44.49
N GLU A 525 64.43 -0.36 -45.32
CA GLU A 525 65.12 -0.23 -46.61
C GLU A 525 66.64 -0.05 -46.43
N THR A 526 67.06 0.70 -45.41
CA THR A 526 68.50 0.89 -45.10
C THR A 526 69.17 -0.43 -44.74
N VAL A 527 68.50 -1.28 -43.96
CA VAL A 527 68.95 -2.63 -43.61
C VAL A 527 68.94 -3.55 -44.83
N GLU A 528 67.86 -3.55 -45.63
CA GLU A 528 67.73 -4.36 -46.85
C GLU A 528 68.81 -4.01 -47.91
N LYS A 529 69.21 -2.74 -48.00
CA LYS A 529 70.33 -2.27 -48.86
C LYS A 529 71.72 -2.58 -48.29
N GLY A 530 71.81 -3.20 -47.11
CA GLY A 530 73.07 -3.50 -46.44
C GLY A 530 73.88 -2.25 -46.10
N LEU A 531 73.20 -1.13 -45.83
CA LEU A 531 73.84 0.12 -45.40
C LEU A 531 74.12 0.15 -43.88
N ASN A 532 73.60 -0.84 -43.15
CA ASN A 532 73.90 -1.11 -41.74
C ASN A 532 75.15 -2.01 -41.53
N ARG A 533 76.02 -2.16 -42.53
CA ARG A 533 77.26 -2.95 -42.47
C ARG A 533 78.47 -2.07 -42.81
N SER A 534 79.59 -2.28 -42.11
CA SER A 534 80.82 -1.48 -42.27
C SER A 534 81.45 -1.61 -43.66
N SER A 535 82.16 -0.57 -44.09
CA SER A 535 82.48 -0.21 -45.47
C SER A 535 83.58 -1.02 -46.19
N THR A 536 83.83 -2.28 -45.84
CA THR A 536 84.88 -3.11 -46.50
C THR A 536 84.36 -4.15 -47.50
N SER A 537 83.14 -4.01 -48.02
CA SER A 537 82.68 -4.81 -49.18
C SER A 537 81.59 -4.14 -50.01
N LYS A 538 81.90 -3.02 -50.68
CA LYS A 538 81.04 -2.45 -51.74
C LYS A 538 81.83 -2.13 -53.01
N LYS A 539 81.30 -2.55 -54.16
CA LYS A 539 81.66 -2.05 -55.49
C LYS A 539 81.12 -0.62 -55.65
N VAL A 540 81.91 0.24 -56.29
CA VAL A 540 81.59 1.63 -56.65
C VAL A 540 80.31 1.72 -57.48
N SER A 541 79.46 2.68 -57.15
CA SER A 541 78.41 3.18 -58.06
C SER A 541 78.41 4.72 -58.02
N TRP A 542 78.63 5.31 -59.19
CA TRP A 542 78.49 6.74 -59.48
C TRP A 542 77.01 7.15 -59.53
N GLY A 543 76.71 8.34 -59.00
CA GLY A 543 75.40 8.99 -59.14
C GLY A 543 74.66 9.20 -57.81
N GLN A 544 75.13 10.12 -56.97
CA GLN A 544 74.23 10.77 -56.00
C GLN A 544 73.51 11.92 -56.72
N PRO A 545 72.17 11.98 -56.73
CA PRO A 545 71.50 13.25 -56.98
C PRO A 545 71.81 14.18 -55.81
N SER A 546 72.21 15.41 -56.13
CA SER A 546 72.38 16.52 -55.19
C SER A 546 71.15 16.75 -54.32
N ARG A 547 71.32 17.36 -53.14
CA ARG A 547 70.26 17.99 -52.32
C ARG A 547 69.28 18.75 -53.23
N GLY A 548 68.19 18.08 -53.63
CA GLY A 548 67.19 18.64 -54.51
C GLY A 548 66.36 19.63 -53.72
N ASN A 549 66.29 20.87 -54.20
CA ASN A 549 65.35 21.87 -53.73
C ASN A 549 63.96 21.23 -53.63
N TYR A 550 63.28 21.48 -52.50
CA TYR A 550 61.86 21.20 -52.35
C TYR A 550 61.13 21.63 -53.62
N SER A 551 60.46 20.69 -54.26
CA SER A 551 59.73 20.88 -55.50
C SER A 551 58.81 22.10 -55.35
N ARG A 552 59.12 23.15 -56.11
CA ARG A 552 58.22 24.28 -56.33
C ARG A 552 56.88 23.71 -56.82
N ALA A 553 55.77 24.25 -56.33
CA ALA A 553 54.43 23.85 -56.76
C ALA A 553 54.36 23.82 -58.29
N VAL A 554 54.05 22.65 -58.84
CA VAL A 554 53.83 22.44 -60.28
C VAL A 554 52.33 22.55 -60.59
N PRO A 555 51.95 23.07 -61.77
CA PRO A 555 50.60 23.01 -62.29
C PRO A 555 50.03 21.57 -62.24
N ALA A 556 48.73 21.43 -61.97
CA ALA A 556 48.10 20.12 -61.77
C ALA A 556 48.20 19.19 -63.00
N GLU A 557 48.42 19.76 -64.18
CA GLU A 557 48.62 19.08 -65.46
C GLU A 557 49.95 18.29 -65.55
N ASP A 558 50.99 18.71 -64.82
CA ASP A 558 52.32 18.09 -64.83
C ASP A 558 52.51 17.06 -63.69
N LEU A 559 51.43 16.73 -62.97
CA LEU A 559 51.47 15.91 -61.77
C LEU A 559 51.37 14.41 -62.14
N HIS A 560 52.52 13.73 -62.21
CA HIS A 560 52.55 12.26 -62.36
C HIS A 560 52.09 11.57 -61.05
N ILE A 561 50.81 11.24 -60.94
CA ILE A 561 50.23 10.54 -59.79
C ILE A 561 50.54 9.04 -59.87
N LEU A 562 51.56 8.59 -59.13
CA LEU A 562 51.77 7.15 -58.86
C LEU A 562 50.73 6.67 -57.83
N LYS A 563 49.59 6.20 -58.32
CA LYS A 563 48.55 5.56 -57.50
C LYS A 563 49.03 4.17 -57.09
N VAL A 564 49.45 3.98 -55.84
CA VAL A 564 49.64 2.63 -55.28
C VAL A 564 48.26 1.98 -55.16
N LYS A 565 47.91 1.10 -56.10
CA LYS A 565 46.71 0.26 -56.03
C LYS A 565 46.92 -0.78 -54.92
N ASN A 566 46.11 -0.71 -53.87
CA ASN A 566 45.97 -1.78 -52.88
C ASN A 566 45.27 -2.98 -53.54
N ASN A 567 46.01 -3.82 -54.24
CA ASN A 567 45.57 -5.18 -54.58
C ASN A 567 46.59 -6.15 -53.97
N ALA A 568 46.28 -6.66 -52.78
CA ALA A 568 46.95 -7.81 -52.17
C ALA A 568 45.92 -8.94 -51.94
N GLU A 569 45.11 -9.20 -52.96
CA GLU A 569 44.32 -10.42 -53.09
C GLU A 569 44.70 -11.06 -54.44
N ASN A 570 45.12 -12.33 -54.37
CA ASN A 570 45.47 -13.26 -55.46
C ASN A 570 46.84 -13.16 -56.14
N GLN A 571 47.85 -13.76 -55.50
CA GLN A 571 48.79 -14.68 -56.20
C GLN A 571 48.93 -15.97 -55.37
N ASN A 572 48.62 -17.09 -56.02
CA ASN A 572 48.47 -18.43 -55.46
C ASN A 572 49.76 -19.25 -55.56
N LEU A 573 49.81 -20.33 -54.76
CA LEU A 573 50.62 -21.56 -54.85
C LEU A 573 52.04 -21.48 -54.22
N HIS A 574 52.50 -22.39 -53.34
CA HIS A 574 52.17 -23.79 -53.10
C HIS A 574 52.52 -24.23 -51.65
N SER A 575 51.69 -25.14 -51.13
CA SER A 575 51.99 -26.25 -50.19
C SER A 575 52.76 -26.00 -48.89
N SER A 576 52.08 -26.14 -47.75
CA SER A 576 52.22 -27.30 -46.83
C SER A 576 51.83 -26.91 -45.40
N PHE A 577 50.78 -27.58 -44.90
CA PHE A 577 50.44 -27.86 -43.50
C PHE A 577 50.93 -26.89 -42.39
N LYS A 578 49.98 -26.20 -41.74
CA LYS A 578 49.69 -26.43 -40.31
C LYS A 578 48.41 -25.75 -39.84
N ILE A 579 47.62 -26.59 -39.19
CA ILE A 579 46.33 -26.38 -38.54
C ILE A 579 46.33 -25.16 -37.61
N TYR A 580 45.28 -24.35 -37.72
CA TYR A 580 44.96 -23.26 -36.81
C TYR A 580 44.70 -23.83 -35.40
N ARG A 581 45.51 -23.46 -34.41
CA ARG A 581 45.23 -23.76 -33.00
C ARG A 581 44.16 -22.81 -32.47
N SER A 582 42.89 -23.20 -32.64
CA SER A 582 41.77 -22.66 -31.85
C SER A 582 40.82 -23.77 -31.37
N GLY A 583 41.30 -25.01 -31.23
CA GLY A 583 40.43 -26.15 -30.94
C GLY A 583 41.10 -27.25 -30.12
N ILE A 584 41.81 -26.91 -29.04
CA ILE A 584 42.11 -27.92 -28.02
C ILE A 584 40.90 -28.01 -27.09
N ASP A 585 39.99 -28.91 -27.42
CA ASP A 585 39.05 -29.46 -26.44
C ASP A 585 39.84 -30.41 -25.54
N SER A 586 40.04 -30.00 -24.29
CA SER A 586 40.83 -30.75 -23.30
C SER A 586 40.21 -32.09 -22.89
N ARG A 587 38.99 -32.40 -23.33
CA ARG A 587 38.35 -33.71 -23.08
C ARG A 587 39.01 -34.81 -23.91
N ALA A 588 39.16 -36.00 -23.33
CA ALA A 588 39.64 -37.19 -24.04
C ALA A 588 38.74 -37.50 -25.25
N VAL A 589 39.28 -38.07 -26.33
CA VAL A 589 38.54 -38.34 -27.59
C VAL A 589 37.28 -39.18 -27.35
N ALA A 590 37.33 -40.13 -26.41
CA ALA A 590 36.17 -40.94 -26.01
C ALA A 590 35.03 -40.14 -25.35
N SER A 591 35.31 -38.94 -24.85
CA SER A 591 34.38 -38.04 -24.13
C SER A 591 33.86 -36.90 -25.00
N ARG A 592 34.22 -36.85 -26.30
CA ARG A 592 33.81 -35.78 -27.23
C ARG A 592 32.54 -36.11 -28.03
N ASN A 593 31.93 -37.26 -27.79
CA ASN A 593 30.64 -37.62 -28.40
C ASN A 593 29.51 -36.81 -27.77
N SER A 594 28.66 -36.21 -28.61
CA SER A 594 27.42 -35.59 -28.16
C SER A 594 26.55 -36.63 -27.47
N LYS A 595 26.24 -36.39 -26.20
CA LYS A 595 25.37 -37.23 -25.38
C LYS A 595 24.04 -36.52 -25.23
N TYR A 596 22.95 -37.19 -25.60
CA TYR A 596 21.59 -36.69 -25.37
C TYR A 596 21.33 -36.57 -23.86
N LEU A 597 20.49 -35.61 -23.46
CA LEU A 597 20.19 -35.32 -22.05
C LEU A 597 19.81 -36.59 -21.26
N ASN A 598 19.08 -37.50 -21.91
CA ASN A 598 18.57 -38.76 -21.35
C ASN A 598 19.66 -39.82 -21.09
N SER A 599 20.92 -39.57 -21.50
CA SER A 599 22.05 -40.48 -21.27
C SER A 599 22.81 -40.19 -19.97
N PHE A 600 22.40 -39.17 -19.21
CA PHE A 600 22.90 -38.87 -17.88
C PHE A 600 22.00 -39.51 -16.82
N ASN A 601 22.60 -40.21 -15.85
CA ASN A 601 21.89 -40.78 -14.71
C ASN A 601 21.74 -39.70 -13.63
N PHE A 602 20.63 -38.96 -13.68
CA PHE A 602 20.36 -37.83 -12.80
C PHE A 602 20.08 -38.24 -11.35
N ASP A 603 19.61 -39.47 -11.13
CA ASP A 603 19.34 -40.01 -9.79
C ASP A 603 20.64 -40.20 -9.02
N LYS A 604 21.65 -40.80 -9.66
CA LYS A 604 22.97 -40.96 -9.06
C LYS A 604 23.66 -39.62 -8.75
N LEU A 605 23.37 -38.58 -9.53
CA LEU A 605 23.88 -37.23 -9.31
C LEU A 605 23.16 -36.52 -8.15
N ALA A 606 21.85 -36.77 -8.00
CA ALA A 606 21.07 -36.27 -6.87
C ALA A 606 21.52 -36.93 -5.56
N ASP A 607 21.81 -38.23 -5.57
CA ASP A 607 22.28 -38.98 -4.40
C ASP A 607 23.65 -38.48 -3.89
N ILE A 608 24.58 -38.16 -4.80
CA ILE A 608 25.93 -37.71 -4.44
C ILE A 608 25.94 -36.25 -3.97
N THR A 609 25.02 -35.42 -4.47
CA THR A 609 24.96 -33.98 -4.15
C THR A 609 23.91 -33.63 -3.10
N ASN A 610 23.24 -34.65 -2.56
CA ASN A 610 22.10 -34.51 -1.63
C ASN A 610 21.04 -33.52 -2.15
N GLY A 611 20.82 -33.50 -3.47
CA GLY A 611 19.87 -32.62 -4.15
C GLY A 611 20.32 -31.17 -4.41
N ASN A 612 21.51 -30.73 -3.97
CA ASN A 612 21.91 -29.30 -4.01
C ASN A 612 22.67 -28.87 -5.29
N CYS A 613 22.46 -29.55 -6.42
CA CYS A 613 23.09 -29.19 -7.70
C CYS A 613 22.15 -28.37 -8.59
N GLY A 614 22.61 -27.20 -9.06
CA GLY A 614 21.79 -26.25 -9.83
C GLY A 614 21.22 -26.76 -11.16
N ILE A 615 21.74 -27.86 -11.72
CA ILE A 615 21.18 -28.46 -12.95
C ILE A 615 19.89 -29.25 -12.69
N LEU A 616 19.65 -29.68 -11.45
CA LEU A 616 18.46 -30.45 -11.06
C LEU A 616 17.19 -29.57 -10.96
N LEU A 617 17.33 -28.24 -11.00
CA LEU A 617 16.23 -27.27 -11.00
C LEU A 617 15.50 -27.17 -12.34
N TYR A 618 16.09 -27.68 -13.42
CA TYR A 618 15.60 -27.51 -14.79
C TYR A 618 15.31 -28.84 -15.50
N VAL A 619 15.35 -29.96 -14.77
CA VAL A 619 14.95 -31.28 -15.28
C VAL A 619 13.63 -31.65 -14.64
N ASP A 620 12.60 -31.78 -15.46
CA ASP A 620 11.28 -32.22 -15.01
C ASP A 620 11.37 -33.67 -14.52
N ARG A 621 11.09 -33.90 -13.23
CA ARG A 621 11.12 -35.21 -12.59
C ARG A 621 9.75 -35.90 -12.63
N SER A 622 8.93 -35.56 -13.62
CA SER A 622 7.56 -36.03 -13.78
C SER A 622 7.46 -37.41 -14.43
N SER A 623 8.14 -38.41 -13.87
CA SER A 623 7.76 -39.81 -14.10
C SER A 623 8.45 -40.73 -13.10
N ASP A 624 7.93 -40.79 -11.88
CA ASP A 624 8.15 -41.97 -11.03
C ASP A 624 6.85 -42.32 -10.29
N HIS A 625 6.32 -43.49 -10.62
CA HIS A 625 5.03 -44.01 -10.14
C HIS A 625 5.12 -44.72 -8.77
N GLN A 626 6.16 -44.47 -7.98
CA GLN A 626 6.31 -45.07 -6.65
C GLN A 626 7.02 -44.14 -5.65
N ARG A 627 6.30 -43.17 -5.09
CA ARG A 627 6.60 -42.69 -3.72
C ARG A 627 5.32 -42.62 -2.91
N GLN A 628 5.29 -43.48 -1.90
CA GLN A 628 4.17 -43.81 -1.03
C GLN A 628 3.66 -42.59 -0.26
N VAL A 629 2.34 -42.43 -0.28
CA VAL A 629 1.56 -41.56 0.59
C VAL A 629 1.76 -42.03 2.05
N PRO A 630 1.91 -41.13 3.04
CA PRO A 630 1.84 -41.53 4.44
C PRO A 630 0.44 -42.08 4.74
N CYS A 631 0.38 -43.29 5.28
CA CYS A 631 -0.84 -43.94 5.71
C CYS A 631 -1.56 -43.09 6.78
N ILE A 632 -2.74 -42.57 6.45
CA ILE A 632 -3.70 -41.99 7.40
C ILE A 632 -4.80 -43.02 7.63
N ASP A 633 -4.43 -44.17 8.21
CA ASP A 633 -5.38 -45.02 8.91
C ASP A 633 -5.52 -44.47 10.32
N ASN A 634 -6.25 -43.36 10.45
CA ASN A 634 -6.98 -42.90 11.64
C ASN A 634 -7.58 -41.51 11.39
N VAL A 635 -8.55 -41.43 10.47
CA VAL A 635 -9.54 -40.35 10.49
C VAL A 635 -10.89 -40.99 10.73
N ALA A 636 -11.36 -40.88 11.96
CA ALA A 636 -12.72 -41.19 12.33
C ALA A 636 -13.64 -40.15 11.66
N ALA A 637 -14.52 -40.63 10.79
CA ALA A 637 -15.54 -39.91 10.03
C ALA A 637 -15.05 -39.15 8.78
N SER A 638 -15.29 -39.76 7.61
CA SER A 638 -15.39 -39.05 6.34
C SER A 638 -16.80 -38.46 6.20
N LYS A 639 -16.86 -37.16 5.93
CA LYS A 639 -18.04 -36.49 5.39
C LYS A 639 -17.72 -36.22 3.93
N GLU A 640 -18.52 -36.74 3.00
CA GLU A 640 -18.37 -36.41 1.58
C GLU A 640 -18.57 -34.90 1.40
N ILE A 641 -17.50 -34.18 1.06
CA ILE A 641 -17.57 -32.80 0.60
C ILE A 641 -17.44 -32.87 -0.92
N SER A 642 -18.55 -32.63 -1.61
CA SER A 642 -18.57 -32.40 -3.05
C SER A 642 -17.76 -31.14 -3.35
N THR A 643 -16.52 -31.29 -3.84
CA THR A 643 -15.67 -30.18 -4.24
C THR A 643 -16.05 -29.75 -5.66
N THR A 644 -17.06 -28.88 -5.75
CA THR A 644 -17.37 -28.19 -7.01
C THR A 644 -16.18 -27.30 -7.38
N VAL A 645 -15.59 -27.49 -8.57
CA VAL A 645 -14.47 -26.68 -9.06
C VAL A 645 -14.95 -25.25 -9.29
N LEU A 646 -14.27 -24.26 -8.70
CA LEU A 646 -14.62 -22.84 -8.87
C LEU A 646 -14.45 -22.41 -10.35
N PRO A 647 -15.33 -21.52 -10.85
CA PRO A 647 -15.23 -21.03 -12.22
C PRO A 647 -13.99 -20.13 -12.40
N LEU A 648 -13.49 -20.03 -13.64
CA LEU A 648 -12.34 -19.17 -13.94
C LEU A 648 -12.69 -17.69 -13.79
N THR A 649 -11.69 -16.89 -13.41
CA THR A 649 -11.75 -15.42 -13.53
C THR A 649 -11.55 -14.99 -14.98
N VAL A 650 -11.97 -13.76 -15.32
CA VAL A 650 -11.78 -13.23 -16.69
C VAL A 650 -10.30 -13.19 -17.09
N PRO A 651 -9.36 -12.71 -16.24
CA PRO A 651 -7.94 -12.76 -16.59
C PRO A 651 -7.42 -14.17 -16.85
N GLU A 652 -7.85 -15.19 -16.09
CA GLU A 652 -7.45 -16.59 -16.29
C GLU A 652 -8.02 -17.17 -17.59
N ALA A 653 -9.27 -16.86 -17.93
CA ALA A 653 -9.89 -17.28 -19.18
C ALA A 653 -9.18 -16.65 -20.40
N VAL A 654 -8.82 -15.36 -20.32
CA VAL A 654 -8.06 -14.68 -21.39
C VAL A 654 -6.63 -15.24 -21.49
N ALA A 655 -5.93 -15.41 -20.37
CA ALA A 655 -4.55 -15.90 -20.35
C ALA A 655 -4.40 -17.34 -20.85
N SER A 656 -5.41 -18.19 -20.62
CA SER A 656 -5.42 -19.57 -21.10
C SER A 656 -5.83 -19.70 -22.57
N SER A 657 -6.29 -18.63 -23.23
CA SER A 657 -6.85 -18.67 -24.60
C SER A 657 -5.83 -18.23 -25.65
N ASN A 658 -5.89 -18.78 -26.87
CA ASN A 658 -4.88 -18.53 -27.89
C ASN A 658 -5.17 -17.24 -28.68
N GLY A 659 -4.47 -16.15 -28.33
CA GLY A 659 -4.68 -14.80 -28.88
C GLY A 659 -4.48 -14.62 -30.40
N HIS A 660 -4.06 -15.66 -31.13
CA HIS A 660 -3.87 -15.62 -32.60
C HIS A 660 -4.99 -16.35 -33.37
N SER A 661 -5.98 -16.94 -32.68
CA SER A 661 -7.09 -17.67 -33.29
C SER A 661 -8.21 -16.72 -33.75
N PRO A 662 -8.87 -16.96 -34.91
CA PRO A 662 -10.06 -16.21 -35.30
C PRO A 662 -11.21 -16.38 -34.28
N ASP A 663 -11.29 -17.54 -33.62
CA ASP A 663 -12.33 -17.87 -32.64
C ASP A 663 -11.96 -17.45 -31.19
N PHE A 664 -11.03 -16.49 -31.04
CA PHE A 664 -10.47 -16.12 -29.73
C PHE A 664 -11.55 -15.65 -28.73
N ASN A 665 -12.52 -14.86 -29.18
CA ASN A 665 -13.60 -14.36 -28.33
C ASN A 665 -14.56 -15.49 -27.90
N GLU A 666 -14.83 -16.45 -28.79
CA GLU A 666 -15.65 -17.62 -28.48
C GLU A 666 -14.97 -18.53 -27.45
N GLN A 667 -13.65 -18.75 -27.57
CA GLN A 667 -12.88 -19.50 -26.57
C GLN A 667 -12.93 -18.87 -25.17
N ILE A 668 -12.87 -17.54 -25.09
CA ILE A 668 -13.00 -16.81 -23.82
C ILE A 668 -14.41 -16.99 -23.25
N PHE A 669 -15.42 -16.87 -24.11
CA PHE A 669 -16.82 -17.04 -23.72
C PHE A 669 -17.06 -18.46 -23.17
N ASP A 670 -16.62 -19.50 -23.88
CA ASP A 670 -16.80 -20.90 -23.49
C ASP A 670 -16.13 -21.24 -22.16
N LYS A 671 -14.93 -20.71 -21.91
CA LYS A 671 -14.20 -20.93 -20.66
C LYS A 671 -14.78 -20.20 -19.46
N LEU A 672 -15.54 -19.13 -19.70
CA LEU A 672 -16.21 -18.38 -18.65
C LEU A 672 -17.60 -18.94 -18.35
N GLN A 673 -18.12 -19.87 -19.15
CA GLN A 673 -19.39 -20.53 -18.87
C GLN A 673 -19.39 -21.16 -17.48
N ILE A 674 -20.51 -21.01 -16.79
CA ILE A 674 -20.70 -21.49 -15.42
C ILE A 674 -21.97 -22.32 -15.35
N ASP A 675 -21.94 -23.38 -14.56
CA ASP A 675 -23.14 -24.12 -14.20
C ASP A 675 -23.82 -23.53 -12.94
N GLU A 676 -25.03 -24.01 -12.63
CA GLU A 676 -25.80 -23.53 -11.48
C GLU A 676 -25.14 -23.86 -10.13
N ASN A 677 -24.37 -24.95 -10.03
CA ASN A 677 -23.66 -25.30 -8.79
C ASN A 677 -22.51 -24.32 -8.54
N GLN A 678 -21.71 -24.04 -9.58
CA GLN A 678 -20.64 -23.05 -9.55
C GLN A 678 -21.16 -21.65 -9.23
N LYS A 679 -22.29 -21.27 -9.82
CA LYS A 679 -22.97 -20.00 -9.53
C LYS A 679 -23.37 -19.90 -8.07
N ASN A 680 -24.07 -20.91 -7.53
CA ASN A 680 -24.49 -20.94 -6.13
C ASN A 680 -23.31 -20.95 -5.16
N GLN A 681 -22.23 -21.67 -5.49
CA GLN A 681 -20.99 -21.69 -4.71
C GLN A 681 -20.34 -20.30 -4.65
N ILE A 682 -20.23 -19.61 -5.80
CA ILE A 682 -19.69 -18.25 -5.84
C ILE A 682 -20.56 -17.29 -5.03
N ILE A 683 -21.89 -17.36 -5.16
CA ILE A 683 -22.81 -16.52 -4.37
C ILE A 683 -22.57 -16.74 -2.88
N HIS A 684 -22.49 -17.99 -2.42
CA HIS A 684 -22.26 -18.35 -1.03
C HIS A 684 -20.89 -17.88 -0.50
N ASP A 685 -19.81 -18.18 -1.22
CA ASP A 685 -18.44 -17.89 -0.77
C ASP A 685 -18.10 -16.40 -0.83
N THR A 686 -18.94 -15.60 -1.50
CA THR A 686 -18.78 -14.16 -1.64
C THR A 686 -19.83 -13.33 -0.91
N VAL A 687 -20.61 -13.92 0.02
CA VAL A 687 -21.62 -13.22 0.84
C VAL A 687 -21.06 -12.02 1.61
N GLN A 688 -19.78 -12.05 2.00
CA GLN A 688 -19.11 -10.92 2.68
C GLN A 688 -18.69 -9.77 1.73
N GLN A 689 -18.98 -9.90 0.44
CA GLN A 689 -18.77 -8.91 -0.62
C GLN A 689 -17.43 -8.17 -0.52
N SER A 690 -17.43 -6.87 -0.19
CA SER A 690 -16.23 -6.04 -0.20
C SER A 690 -15.13 -6.49 0.77
N SER A 691 -15.47 -7.31 1.78
CA SER A 691 -14.51 -7.93 2.70
C SER A 691 -13.99 -9.29 2.21
N CYS A 692 -14.50 -9.82 1.09
CA CYS A 692 -14.12 -11.10 0.53
C CYS A 692 -13.13 -10.96 -0.63
N ARG A 693 -11.96 -11.58 -0.54
CA ARG A 693 -10.95 -11.57 -1.62
C ARG A 693 -11.45 -12.25 -2.89
N LEU A 694 -12.17 -13.36 -2.76
CA LEU A 694 -12.75 -14.08 -3.91
C LEU A 694 -13.72 -13.19 -4.69
N TRP A 695 -14.54 -12.41 -3.97
CA TRP A 695 -15.45 -11.42 -4.57
C TRP A 695 -14.70 -10.39 -5.41
N HIS A 696 -13.57 -9.86 -4.90
CA HIS A 696 -12.72 -8.94 -5.67
C HIS A 696 -12.13 -9.60 -6.91
N ASN A 697 -11.57 -10.80 -6.77
CA ASN A 697 -10.94 -11.54 -7.88
C ASN A 697 -11.90 -11.80 -9.04
N HIS A 698 -13.13 -12.23 -8.75
CA HIS A 698 -14.13 -12.50 -9.78
C HIS A 698 -14.69 -11.24 -10.46
N ARG A 699 -14.57 -10.07 -9.83
CA ARG A 699 -15.02 -8.78 -10.40
C ARG A 699 -13.99 -8.15 -11.33
N VAL A 700 -12.71 -8.48 -11.18
CA VAL A 700 -11.65 -7.96 -12.07
C VAL A 700 -11.92 -8.43 -13.50
N GLY A 701 -12.07 -7.47 -14.41
CA GLY A 701 -12.37 -7.76 -15.81
C GLY A 701 -13.83 -8.14 -16.08
N ARG A 702 -14.72 -8.20 -15.08
CA ARG A 702 -16.17 -8.35 -15.30
C ARG A 702 -16.87 -7.00 -15.25
N ILE A 703 -17.83 -6.79 -16.13
CA ILE A 703 -18.70 -5.62 -16.10
C ILE A 703 -19.71 -5.85 -14.97
N THR A 704 -19.57 -5.09 -13.88
CA THR A 704 -20.48 -5.19 -12.74
C THR A 704 -21.68 -4.26 -12.94
N SER A 705 -22.83 -4.59 -12.35
CA SER A 705 -24.04 -3.73 -12.41
C SER A 705 -23.75 -2.27 -12.07
N SER A 706 -22.91 -2.01 -11.05
CA SER A 706 -22.52 -0.66 -10.62
C SER A 706 -21.59 0.08 -11.58
N THR A 707 -20.96 -0.61 -12.54
CA THR A 707 -20.06 -0.01 -13.55
C THR A 707 -20.65 -0.02 -14.96
N ALA A 708 -21.79 -0.67 -15.15
CA ALA A 708 -22.36 -0.89 -16.46
C ALA A 708 -22.81 0.40 -17.16
N LYS A 709 -23.41 1.36 -16.43
CA LYS A 709 -23.79 2.66 -17.02
C LYS A 709 -22.56 3.40 -17.56
N LEU A 710 -21.47 3.40 -16.80
CA LEU A 710 -20.20 3.96 -17.23
C LEU A 710 -19.68 3.28 -18.51
N CYS A 711 -19.85 1.97 -18.66
CA CYS A 711 -19.49 1.25 -19.89
C CYS A 711 -20.38 1.65 -21.06
N ILE A 712 -21.70 1.69 -20.86
CA ILE A 712 -22.67 2.08 -21.88
C ILE A 712 -22.37 3.47 -22.42
N ASP A 713 -22.15 4.45 -21.54
CA ASP A 713 -21.87 5.83 -21.92
C ASP A 713 -20.57 5.99 -22.71
N THR A 714 -19.60 5.10 -22.50
CA THR A 714 -18.35 5.11 -23.28
C THR A 714 -18.49 4.57 -24.70
N VAL A 715 -19.58 3.86 -25.01
CA VAL A 715 -19.86 3.29 -26.35
C VAL A 715 -20.82 4.17 -27.15
N VAL A 716 -21.59 5.04 -26.49
CA VAL A 716 -22.56 5.94 -27.16
C VAL A 716 -21.85 6.98 -28.03
N GLY A 717 -22.18 7.00 -29.33
CA GLY A 717 -21.74 8.02 -30.29
C GLY A 717 -20.41 7.73 -31.00
N ILE A 718 -19.89 6.50 -30.91
CA ILE A 718 -18.61 6.10 -31.53
C ILE A 718 -18.85 5.10 -32.67
N PRO A 719 -18.17 5.22 -33.83
CA PRO A 719 -18.19 4.17 -34.85
C PRO A 719 -17.71 2.83 -34.26
N PRO A 720 -18.22 1.67 -34.71
CA PRO A 720 -17.90 0.34 -34.13
C PRO A 720 -16.43 -0.11 -34.23
N THR A 721 -15.51 0.75 -34.59
CA THR A 721 -14.14 0.39 -34.96
C THR A 721 -13.10 0.66 -33.85
N HIS A 722 -13.31 1.61 -32.93
CA HIS A 722 -12.37 1.86 -31.82
C HIS A 722 -13.02 2.55 -30.60
N LEU A 723 -12.75 2.07 -29.38
CA LEU A 723 -13.13 2.76 -28.13
C LEU A 723 -12.39 4.10 -27.96
N SER A 724 -13.11 5.13 -27.51
CA SER A 724 -12.52 6.48 -27.30
C SER A 724 -11.57 6.53 -26.10
N ASN A 725 -10.73 7.57 -26.01
CA ASN A 725 -9.90 7.87 -24.84
C ASN A 725 -10.69 8.04 -23.51
N LYS A 726 -12.02 8.26 -23.56
CA LYS A 726 -12.89 8.30 -22.38
C LYS A 726 -13.14 6.92 -21.75
N SER A 727 -12.87 5.83 -22.48
CA SER A 727 -12.97 4.44 -21.99
C SER A 727 -11.92 4.10 -20.93
N HIS A 728 -10.83 4.87 -20.81
CA HIS A 728 -9.75 4.55 -19.87
C HIS A 728 -10.22 4.50 -18.41
N THR A 729 -11.11 5.40 -17.98
CA THR A 729 -11.63 5.39 -16.61
C THR A 729 -12.53 4.18 -16.34
N ALA A 730 -13.39 3.83 -17.31
CA ALA A 730 -14.24 2.64 -17.22
C ALA A 730 -13.41 1.36 -17.15
N LEU A 731 -12.42 1.24 -18.03
CA LEU A 731 -11.48 0.11 -18.06
C LEU A 731 -10.66 0.03 -16.78
N ALA A 732 -10.11 1.15 -16.29
CA ALA A 732 -9.35 1.17 -15.06
C ALA A 732 -10.19 0.78 -13.82
N ASN A 733 -11.48 1.15 -13.79
CA ASN A 733 -12.40 0.75 -12.72
C ASN A 733 -12.71 -0.75 -12.76
N ILE A 734 -13.05 -1.30 -13.93
CA ILE A 734 -13.35 -2.74 -14.10
C ILE A 734 -12.12 -3.61 -13.83
N MET A 735 -10.95 -3.11 -14.22
CA MET A 735 -9.68 -3.80 -14.00
C MET A 735 -9.10 -3.58 -12.59
N ASN A 736 -9.79 -2.80 -11.75
CA ASN A 736 -9.39 -2.46 -10.38
C ASN A 736 -7.98 -1.82 -10.27
N TYR A 737 -7.57 -1.00 -11.24
CA TYR A 737 -6.24 -0.39 -11.28
C TYR A 737 -6.03 0.72 -10.24
N TYR A 738 -7.11 1.34 -9.75
CA TYR A 738 -7.03 2.35 -8.69
C TYR A 738 -6.96 1.74 -7.28
N GLY A 739 -7.04 0.40 -7.16
CA GLY A 739 -7.09 -0.31 -5.87
C GLY A 739 -8.43 -0.10 -5.16
N ASN A 740 -8.44 -0.28 -3.83
CA ASN A 740 -9.61 -0.03 -2.99
C ASN A 740 -9.62 1.43 -2.52
N PRO A 741 -10.29 2.37 -3.21
CA PRO A 741 -10.41 3.74 -2.74
C PRO A 741 -11.22 3.78 -1.43
N SER A 742 -10.62 4.27 -0.35
CA SER A 742 -11.37 4.75 0.81
C SER A 742 -11.69 6.22 0.58
N SER A 743 -12.97 6.55 0.63
CA SER A 743 -13.45 7.93 0.63
C SER A 743 -14.51 8.07 1.71
N PRO A 744 -14.67 9.26 2.32
CA PRO A 744 -15.70 9.48 3.33
C PRO A 744 -17.11 9.08 2.86
N SER A 745 -17.38 9.21 1.56
CA SER A 745 -18.68 8.81 0.99
C SER A 745 -18.84 7.29 0.88
N LEU A 746 -17.79 6.56 0.53
CA LEU A 746 -17.82 5.10 0.46
C LEU A 746 -17.90 4.46 1.85
N ASP A 747 -17.12 4.99 2.80
CA ASP A 747 -17.12 4.50 4.18
C ASP A 747 -18.45 4.81 4.87
N TRP A 748 -19.02 6.00 4.61
CA TRP A 748 -20.37 6.34 5.05
C TRP A 748 -21.42 5.37 4.50
N GLY A 749 -21.37 5.06 3.20
CA GLY A 749 -22.27 4.10 2.56
C GLY A 749 -22.24 2.75 3.28
N LYS A 750 -21.05 2.16 3.40
CA LYS A 750 -20.83 0.85 4.06
C LYS A 750 -21.30 0.83 5.52
N ASN A 751 -20.99 1.88 6.28
CA ASN A 751 -21.33 1.95 7.70
C ASN A 751 -22.84 2.14 7.93
N MET A 752 -23.52 2.86 7.04
CA MET A 752 -24.95 3.18 7.19
C MET A 752 -25.88 2.15 6.55
N GLU A 753 -25.37 1.29 5.67
CA GLU A 753 -26.15 0.28 4.95
C GLU A 753 -26.98 -0.60 5.89
N LYS A 754 -26.34 -1.22 6.90
CA LYS A 754 -27.04 -2.06 7.89
C LYS A 754 -28.14 -1.30 8.65
N ILE A 755 -27.92 -0.02 8.94
CA ILE A 755 -28.90 0.83 9.62
C ILE A 755 -30.07 1.14 8.68
N ALA A 756 -29.79 1.41 7.41
CA ALA A 756 -30.81 1.64 6.38
C ALA A 756 -31.68 0.41 6.16
N ILE A 757 -31.08 -0.79 6.09
CA ILE A 757 -31.81 -2.06 5.98
C ILE A 757 -32.75 -2.25 7.19
N LYS A 758 -32.25 -2.03 8.41
CA LYS A 758 -33.10 -2.10 9.63
C LYS A 758 -34.27 -1.12 9.57
N HIS A 759 -34.02 0.12 9.13
CA HIS A 759 -35.06 1.13 9.03
C HIS A 759 -36.10 0.79 7.96
N TYR A 760 -35.66 0.27 6.82
CA TYR A 760 -36.53 -0.25 5.75
C TYR A 760 -37.43 -1.39 6.24
N ILE A 761 -36.88 -2.37 6.98
CA ILE A 761 -37.66 -3.48 7.55
C ILE A 761 -38.72 -2.94 8.52
N ALA A 762 -38.34 -2.00 9.40
CA ALA A 762 -39.28 -1.36 10.34
C ALA A 762 -40.40 -0.59 9.61
N HIS A 763 -40.05 0.17 8.57
CA HIS A 763 -41.01 0.91 7.74
C HIS A 763 -42.08 0.00 7.14
N HIS A 764 -41.70 -1.14 6.57
CA HIS A 764 -42.65 -2.10 6.00
C HIS A 764 -43.48 -2.83 7.05
N LYS A 765 -42.89 -3.17 8.21
CA LYS A 765 -43.61 -3.80 9.32
C LYS A 765 -44.69 -2.88 9.89
N LEU A 766 -44.34 -1.61 10.14
CA LEU A 766 -45.22 -0.65 10.81
C LEU A 766 -46.26 -0.03 9.86
N LEU A 767 -45.84 0.43 8.68
CA LEU A 767 -46.72 1.20 7.79
C LEU A 767 -47.43 0.35 6.74
N LYS A 768 -46.79 -0.73 6.29
CA LYS A 768 -47.35 -1.61 5.25
C LYS A 768 -47.90 -2.93 5.79
N LYS A 769 -47.70 -3.24 7.08
CA LYS A 769 -48.07 -4.51 7.72
C LYS A 769 -47.48 -5.74 7.01
N HIS A 770 -46.32 -5.58 6.38
CA HIS A 770 -45.60 -6.67 5.72
C HIS A 770 -44.59 -7.29 6.67
N VAL A 771 -44.50 -8.61 6.69
CA VAL A 771 -43.44 -9.33 7.40
C VAL A 771 -42.40 -9.70 6.37
N LEU A 772 -41.24 -9.06 6.45
CA LEU A 772 -40.14 -9.27 5.52
C LEU A 772 -38.83 -9.52 6.25
N VAL A 773 -38.01 -10.39 5.67
CA VAL A 773 -36.66 -10.73 6.12
C VAL A 773 -35.69 -10.35 5.01
N CYS A 774 -34.56 -9.75 5.37
CA CYS A 774 -33.49 -9.43 4.43
C CYS A 774 -32.34 -10.42 4.64
N GLU A 775 -32.04 -11.22 3.62
CA GLU A 775 -30.92 -12.17 3.60
C GLU A 775 -29.72 -11.53 2.90
N SER A 776 -28.52 -11.75 3.44
CA SER A 776 -27.28 -11.31 2.77
C SER A 776 -26.98 -12.19 1.55
N THR A 777 -26.38 -11.59 0.52
CA THR A 777 -26.05 -12.29 -0.72
C THR A 777 -24.67 -11.88 -1.25
N GLY A 778 -24.11 -12.70 -2.14
CA GLY A 778 -22.78 -12.47 -2.72
C GLY A 778 -22.81 -11.94 -4.16
N LEU A 779 -21.80 -12.34 -4.93
CA LEU A 779 -21.65 -12.01 -6.34
C LEU A 779 -22.46 -12.99 -7.20
N TRP A 780 -23.39 -12.45 -7.96
CA TRP A 780 -24.14 -13.17 -8.97
C TRP A 780 -23.46 -13.00 -10.32
N LEU A 781 -23.23 -14.12 -11.00
CA LEU A 781 -22.67 -14.15 -12.36
C LEU A 781 -23.80 -14.50 -13.34
N SER A 782 -23.84 -13.83 -14.49
CA SER A 782 -24.81 -14.15 -15.54
C SER A 782 -24.42 -15.44 -16.25
N ALA A 783 -25.35 -16.38 -16.41
CA ALA A 783 -25.10 -17.61 -17.16
C ALA A 783 -24.98 -17.32 -18.67
N SER A 784 -25.81 -16.40 -19.20
CA SER A 784 -25.83 -16.09 -20.63
C SER A 784 -24.69 -15.18 -21.07
N HIS A 785 -24.24 -14.28 -20.19
CA HIS A 785 -23.12 -13.38 -20.45
C HIS A 785 -22.17 -13.41 -19.26
N PRO A 786 -21.32 -14.44 -19.13
CA PRO A 786 -20.51 -14.66 -17.94
C PRO A 786 -19.69 -13.44 -17.51
N TYR A 787 -19.20 -12.64 -18.44
CA TYR A 787 -18.46 -11.42 -18.14
C TYR A 787 -19.29 -10.29 -17.49
N ILE A 788 -20.59 -10.47 -17.26
CA ILE A 788 -21.48 -9.55 -16.53
C ILE A 788 -21.81 -10.13 -15.15
N ALA A 789 -21.72 -9.29 -14.12
CA ALA A 789 -21.97 -9.69 -12.74
C ALA A 789 -22.75 -8.63 -11.93
N ALA A 790 -23.39 -9.06 -10.85
CA ALA A 790 -24.18 -8.21 -9.97
C ALA A 790 -23.92 -8.55 -8.49
N SER A 791 -23.94 -7.55 -7.62
CA SER A 791 -23.94 -7.74 -6.16
C SER A 791 -25.05 -6.87 -5.58
N PRO A 792 -26.24 -7.42 -5.32
CA PRO A 792 -27.30 -6.71 -4.62
C PRO A 792 -26.95 -6.53 -3.14
N ASP A 793 -27.53 -5.53 -2.48
CA ASP A 793 -27.30 -5.27 -1.04
C ASP A 793 -28.06 -6.27 -0.14
N GLY A 794 -29.11 -6.90 -0.67
CA GLY A 794 -29.81 -7.99 0.02
C GLY A 794 -30.89 -8.66 -0.83
N ILE A 795 -31.37 -9.81 -0.34
CA ILE A 795 -32.53 -10.52 -0.88
C ILE A 795 -33.68 -10.37 0.13
N ILE A 796 -34.79 -9.80 -0.31
CA ILE A 796 -36.00 -9.66 0.49
C ILE A 796 -36.84 -10.91 0.34
N ASN A 797 -37.21 -11.50 1.45
CA ASN A 797 -38.21 -12.55 1.53
C ASN A 797 -39.43 -12.01 2.28
N CYS A 798 -40.51 -11.72 1.54
CA CYS A 798 -41.74 -11.19 2.10
C CYS A 798 -42.88 -12.19 1.88
N ARG A 799 -43.63 -12.49 2.96
CA ARG A 799 -44.76 -13.43 2.88
C ARG A 799 -45.85 -12.97 1.91
N GLN A 800 -46.01 -11.65 1.75
CA GLN A 800 -47.03 -11.05 0.90
C GLN A 800 -46.52 -10.74 -0.52
N CYS A 801 -45.28 -10.29 -0.66
CA CYS A 801 -44.73 -9.83 -1.95
C CYS A 801 -43.91 -10.90 -2.69
N GLY A 802 -43.59 -12.03 -2.05
CA GLY A 802 -42.63 -12.99 -2.58
C GLY A 802 -41.18 -12.54 -2.36
N LYS A 803 -40.27 -13.12 -3.15
CA LYS A 803 -38.84 -12.80 -3.10
C LYS A 803 -38.47 -11.70 -4.10
N GLY A 804 -37.59 -10.80 -3.70
CA GLY A 804 -37.06 -9.74 -4.55
C GLY A 804 -35.71 -9.23 -4.04
N LEU A 805 -35.14 -8.25 -4.73
CA LEU A 805 -33.85 -7.67 -4.35
C LEU A 805 -34.01 -6.40 -3.50
N LEU A 806 -32.94 -6.04 -2.80
CA LEU A 806 -32.80 -4.76 -2.10
C LEU A 806 -31.55 -4.05 -2.61
N GLU A 807 -31.69 -2.76 -2.93
CA GLU A 807 -30.58 -1.86 -3.24
C GLU A 807 -30.69 -0.60 -2.38
N VAL A 808 -29.66 -0.32 -1.59
CA VAL A 808 -29.64 0.72 -0.56
C VAL A 808 -28.62 1.81 -0.89
N LYS A 809 -29.04 3.07 -0.84
CA LYS A 809 -28.17 4.23 -1.01
C LYS A 809 -28.25 5.18 0.18
N ASN A 810 -27.07 5.51 0.72
CA ASN A 810 -26.89 6.46 1.81
C ASN A 810 -26.07 7.66 1.29
N PRO A 811 -26.70 8.74 0.78
CA PRO A 811 -25.97 9.86 0.17
C PRO A 811 -25.18 10.65 1.21
N TYR A 812 -23.85 10.66 1.12
CA TYR A 812 -23.00 11.38 2.08
C TYR A 812 -23.15 12.90 1.99
N LYS A 813 -23.17 13.48 0.78
CA LYS A 813 -23.27 14.94 0.55
C LYS A 813 -24.56 15.51 1.17
N TYR A 814 -25.67 14.80 0.99
CA TYR A 814 -27.00 15.22 1.43
C TYR A 814 -27.49 14.48 2.68
N ARG A 815 -26.57 13.88 3.45
CA ARG A 815 -26.92 12.99 4.57
C ARG A 815 -27.85 13.62 5.60
N LYS A 816 -27.84 14.94 5.80
CA LYS A 816 -28.68 15.63 6.79
C LYS A 816 -29.99 16.21 6.22
N MET A 817 -30.24 16.03 4.93
CA MET A 817 -31.36 16.63 4.20
C MET A 817 -32.60 15.73 4.26
N MET A 818 -33.80 16.31 4.18
CA MET A 818 -35.04 15.55 4.03
C MET A 818 -35.16 14.98 2.60
N ILE A 819 -35.84 13.86 2.42
CA ILE A 819 -36.06 13.25 1.10
C ILE A 819 -36.83 14.21 0.17
N SER A 820 -37.83 14.91 0.72
CA SER A 820 -38.60 15.96 0.04
C SER A 820 -37.79 17.16 -0.43
N GLU A 821 -36.59 17.39 0.11
CA GLU A 821 -35.67 18.43 -0.36
C GLU A 821 -34.61 17.88 -1.32
N LEU A 822 -34.33 16.57 -1.21
CA LEU A 822 -33.31 15.87 -1.96
C LEU A 822 -33.61 15.80 -3.45
N TYR A 823 -34.87 15.57 -3.86
CA TYR A 823 -35.21 15.47 -5.29
C TYR A 823 -35.02 16.79 -6.06
N SER A 824 -34.98 17.92 -5.36
CA SER A 824 -34.78 19.25 -5.96
C SER A 824 -33.30 19.58 -6.22
N GLN A 825 -32.38 18.71 -5.78
CA GLN A 825 -30.94 18.92 -5.95
C GLN A 825 -30.49 18.51 -7.36
N LYS A 826 -29.61 19.31 -7.96
CA LYS A 826 -29.12 19.09 -9.34
C LYS A 826 -28.44 17.73 -9.56
N ASP A 827 -27.76 17.21 -8.53
CA ASP A 827 -27.03 15.93 -8.59
C ASP A 827 -27.79 14.81 -7.83
N SER A 828 -29.11 14.95 -7.69
CA SER A 828 -29.92 13.96 -7.00
C SER A 828 -30.12 12.70 -7.84
N CYS A 829 -30.27 11.57 -7.18
CA CYS A 829 -30.78 10.35 -7.82
C CYS A 829 -32.31 10.30 -7.85
N LEU A 830 -32.99 11.21 -7.14
CA LEU A 830 -34.45 11.27 -7.09
C LEU A 830 -34.96 12.45 -7.90
N VAL A 831 -36.09 12.25 -8.58
CA VAL A 831 -36.82 13.27 -9.33
C VAL A 831 -38.29 13.24 -8.94
N PHE A 832 -38.95 14.40 -9.03
CA PHE A 832 -40.41 14.47 -8.89
C PHE A 832 -41.04 14.38 -10.28
N SER A 833 -41.77 13.31 -10.54
CA SER A 833 -42.39 13.03 -11.84
C SER A 833 -43.71 12.31 -11.63
N ASN A 834 -44.73 12.65 -12.43
CA ASN A 834 -46.08 12.07 -12.32
C ASN A 834 -46.70 12.19 -10.91
N GLY A 835 -46.37 13.26 -10.18
CA GLY A 835 -46.92 13.53 -8.84
C GLY A 835 -46.27 12.71 -7.72
N VAL A 836 -45.23 11.92 -7.99
CA VAL A 836 -44.50 11.13 -7.00
C VAL A 836 -42.99 11.38 -7.08
N ILE A 837 -42.31 11.22 -5.95
CA ILE A 837 -40.84 11.17 -5.92
C ILE A 837 -40.44 9.76 -6.36
N GLN A 838 -39.53 9.64 -7.31
CA GLN A 838 -39.03 8.37 -7.84
C GLN A 838 -37.57 8.50 -8.27
N LEU A 839 -36.89 7.38 -8.47
CA LEU A 839 -35.55 7.29 -9.03
C LEU A 839 -35.56 7.84 -10.46
N ASP A 840 -34.58 8.68 -10.77
CA ASP A 840 -34.36 9.13 -12.14
C ASP A 840 -33.89 7.94 -13.00
N HIS A 841 -34.69 7.57 -14.00
CA HIS A 841 -34.38 6.46 -14.90
C HIS A 841 -33.12 6.70 -15.75
N SER A 842 -32.65 7.94 -15.86
CA SER A 842 -31.38 8.28 -16.52
C SER A 842 -30.15 8.10 -15.62
N HIS A 843 -30.36 7.97 -14.30
CA HIS A 843 -29.31 7.86 -13.30
C HIS A 843 -28.67 6.46 -13.28
N ASP A 844 -27.38 6.39 -12.91
CA ASP A 844 -26.58 5.16 -12.89
C ASP A 844 -27.21 4.03 -12.05
N TYR A 845 -27.84 4.40 -10.93
CA TYR A 845 -28.52 3.44 -10.04
C TYR A 845 -29.69 2.71 -10.71
N TYR A 846 -30.43 3.35 -11.62
CA TYR A 846 -31.52 2.68 -12.32
C TYR A 846 -30.97 1.56 -13.20
N ILE A 847 -29.91 1.85 -13.97
CA ILE A 847 -29.23 0.88 -14.82
C ILE A 847 -28.58 -0.24 -13.99
N GLN A 848 -28.03 0.11 -12.83
CA GLN A 848 -27.50 -0.88 -11.89
C GLN A 848 -28.58 -1.87 -11.45
N ILE A 849 -29.75 -1.39 -11.04
CA ILE A 849 -30.87 -2.22 -10.59
C ILE A 849 -31.40 -3.10 -11.73
N GLN A 850 -31.55 -2.53 -12.94
CA GLN A 850 -32.00 -3.29 -14.10
C GLN A 850 -31.07 -4.48 -14.41
N ILE A 851 -29.75 -4.26 -14.33
CA ILE A 851 -28.78 -5.35 -14.52
C ILE A 851 -28.80 -6.33 -13.36
N GLN A 852 -28.97 -5.89 -12.11
CA GLN A 852 -29.14 -6.79 -10.98
C GLN A 852 -30.34 -7.72 -11.19
N LEU A 853 -31.50 -7.18 -11.56
CA LEU A 853 -32.70 -7.97 -11.85
C LEU A 853 -32.46 -8.97 -12.98
N TRP A 854 -31.83 -8.53 -14.07
CA TRP A 854 -31.53 -9.41 -15.20
C TRP A 854 -30.53 -10.53 -14.87
N VAL A 855 -29.43 -10.23 -14.17
CA VAL A 855 -28.39 -11.21 -13.81
C VAL A 855 -28.94 -12.24 -12.82
N THR A 856 -29.74 -11.80 -11.86
CA THR A 856 -30.26 -12.66 -10.78
C THR A 856 -31.53 -13.42 -11.16
N GLY A 857 -32.33 -12.88 -12.09
CA GLY A 857 -33.63 -13.44 -12.50
C GLY A 857 -34.79 -13.09 -11.57
N PHE A 858 -34.63 -12.11 -10.66
CA PHE A 858 -35.75 -11.60 -9.85
C PHE A 858 -36.59 -10.58 -10.63
N ASP A 859 -37.90 -10.57 -10.38
CA ASP A 859 -38.85 -9.68 -11.07
C ASP A 859 -38.79 -8.23 -10.60
N TRP A 860 -38.41 -8.00 -9.34
CA TRP A 860 -38.43 -6.68 -8.70
C TRP A 860 -37.32 -6.45 -7.67
N CYS A 861 -36.97 -5.19 -7.49
CA CYS A 861 -36.02 -4.70 -6.49
C CYS A 861 -36.63 -3.50 -5.76
N ASP A 862 -36.56 -3.50 -4.43
CA ASP A 862 -36.88 -2.31 -3.64
C ASP A 862 -35.63 -1.42 -3.54
N PHE A 863 -35.71 -0.23 -4.14
CA PHE A 863 -34.70 0.82 -4.07
C PHE A 863 -34.94 1.69 -2.83
N VAL A 864 -33.92 1.82 -1.99
CA VAL A 864 -34.01 2.54 -0.71
C VAL A 864 -32.99 3.66 -0.66
N VAL A 865 -33.45 4.88 -0.39
CA VAL A 865 -32.57 6.01 -0.08
C VAL A 865 -32.78 6.43 1.36
N ARG A 866 -31.72 6.43 2.17
CA ARG A 866 -31.78 6.86 3.57
C ARG A 866 -30.89 8.06 3.87
N THR A 867 -31.44 9.05 4.57
CA THR A 867 -30.70 10.14 5.20
C THR A 867 -30.72 10.02 6.74
N ILE A 868 -29.96 10.87 7.43
CA ILE A 868 -29.98 11.02 8.89
C ILE A 868 -30.83 12.21 9.34
N SER A 869 -31.73 12.71 8.47
CA SER A 869 -32.71 13.69 8.90
C SER A 869 -33.60 13.11 10.01
N ASN A 870 -34.07 13.95 10.92
CA ASN A 870 -34.97 13.56 12.01
C ASN A 870 -36.39 13.31 11.51
N THR A 871 -36.75 13.85 10.34
CA THR A 871 -38.05 13.69 9.68
C THR A 871 -37.84 13.41 8.20
N ASP A 872 -38.76 12.67 7.57
CA ASP A 872 -38.72 12.36 6.13
C ASP A 872 -37.33 11.91 5.63
N ASN A 873 -36.85 10.80 6.20
CA ASN A 873 -35.46 10.36 6.08
C ASN A 873 -35.30 9.02 5.36
N LEU A 874 -36.39 8.48 4.79
CA LEU A 874 -36.42 7.22 4.09
C LEU A 874 -37.32 7.30 2.85
N HIS A 875 -36.74 7.00 1.70
CA HIS A 875 -37.46 6.78 0.46
C HIS A 875 -37.41 5.29 0.11
N VAL A 876 -38.53 4.72 -0.32
CA VAL A 876 -38.64 3.33 -0.76
C VAL A 876 -39.46 3.30 -2.04
N GLU A 877 -38.88 2.75 -3.10
CA GLU A 877 -39.51 2.56 -4.41
C GLU A 877 -39.32 1.13 -4.90
N ARG A 878 -40.39 0.51 -5.40
CA ARG A 878 -40.30 -0.81 -6.05
C ARG A 878 -40.08 -0.65 -7.54
N ILE A 879 -38.97 -1.20 -8.03
CA ILE A 879 -38.58 -1.15 -9.44
C ILE A 879 -38.69 -2.55 -10.04
N TYR A 880 -39.33 -2.65 -11.20
CA TYR A 880 -39.49 -3.87 -11.98
C TYR A 880 -38.50 -3.91 -13.14
N GLN A 881 -38.23 -5.11 -13.65
CA GLN A 881 -37.36 -5.30 -14.80
C GLN A 881 -37.96 -4.67 -16.07
N ASP A 882 -37.15 -3.86 -16.76
CA ASP A 882 -37.43 -3.29 -18.08
C ASP A 882 -36.67 -4.11 -19.14
N HIS A 883 -37.36 -5.09 -19.72
CA HIS A 883 -36.79 -5.94 -20.77
C HIS A 883 -36.40 -5.17 -22.03
N VAL A 884 -37.07 -4.06 -22.35
CA VAL A 884 -36.76 -3.25 -23.53
C VAL A 884 -35.41 -2.56 -23.34
N LEU A 885 -35.20 -1.96 -22.18
CA LEU A 885 -33.94 -1.34 -21.81
C LEU A 885 -32.79 -2.35 -21.77
N ILE A 886 -33.00 -3.53 -21.15
CA ILE A 886 -31.99 -4.59 -21.12
C ILE A 886 -31.54 -4.99 -22.53
N ASN A 887 -32.48 -5.23 -23.44
CA ASN A 887 -32.17 -5.60 -24.82
C ASN A 887 -31.41 -4.49 -25.58
N GLN A 888 -31.57 -3.22 -25.19
CA GLN A 888 -30.83 -2.11 -25.78
C GLN A 888 -29.41 -1.95 -25.23
N ILE A 889 -29.16 -2.34 -23.97
CA ILE A 889 -27.85 -2.14 -23.32
C ILE A 889 -26.91 -3.34 -23.47
N LEU A 890 -27.42 -4.57 -23.54
CA LEU A 890 -26.59 -5.78 -23.63
C LEU A 890 -25.58 -5.74 -24.80
N PRO A 891 -25.96 -5.40 -26.05
CA PRO A 891 -25.01 -5.34 -27.16
C PRO A 891 -23.88 -4.31 -26.96
N LYS A 892 -24.16 -3.23 -26.21
CA LYS A 892 -23.15 -2.21 -25.89
C LYS A 892 -22.15 -2.73 -24.86
N LEU A 893 -22.61 -3.51 -23.89
CA LEU A 893 -21.76 -4.16 -22.89
C LEU A 893 -20.88 -5.24 -23.53
N ASP A 894 -21.43 -6.04 -24.46
CA ASP A 894 -20.67 -7.03 -25.22
C ASP A 894 -19.55 -6.38 -26.02
N PHE A 895 -19.88 -5.32 -26.75
CA PHE A 895 -18.89 -4.54 -27.50
C PHE A 895 -17.80 -3.99 -26.57
N PHE A 896 -18.18 -3.41 -25.43
CA PHE A 896 -17.21 -2.88 -24.46
C PHE A 896 -16.29 -3.97 -23.89
N PHE A 897 -16.83 -5.15 -23.59
CA PHE A 897 -16.06 -6.27 -23.06
C PHE A 897 -15.02 -6.76 -24.07
N PHE A 898 -15.46 -7.14 -25.28
CA PHE A 898 -14.58 -7.76 -26.28
C PHE A 898 -13.63 -6.76 -26.95
N GLN A 899 -14.02 -5.49 -27.10
CA GLN A 899 -13.17 -4.47 -27.73
C GLN A 899 -12.36 -3.63 -26.74
N GLY A 900 -12.71 -3.68 -25.45
CA GLY A 900 -12.08 -2.88 -24.40
C GLY A 900 -11.38 -3.72 -23.37
N VAL A 901 -12.14 -4.53 -22.64
CA VAL A 901 -11.62 -5.30 -21.50
C VAL A 901 -10.63 -6.36 -21.94
N VAL A 902 -10.97 -7.18 -22.95
CA VAL A 902 -10.10 -8.25 -23.43
C VAL A 902 -8.75 -7.71 -23.96
N PRO A 903 -8.71 -6.69 -24.84
CA PRO A 903 -7.45 -6.10 -25.29
C PRO A 903 -6.65 -5.41 -24.19
N GLU A 904 -7.31 -4.86 -23.17
CA GLU A 904 -6.62 -4.26 -22.03
C GLU A 904 -5.95 -5.32 -21.13
N ILE A 905 -6.58 -6.48 -20.94
CA ILE A 905 -5.96 -7.62 -20.24
C ILE A 905 -4.68 -8.06 -20.93
N GLN A 906 -4.69 -8.12 -22.27
CA GLN A 906 -3.54 -8.54 -23.08
C GLN A 906 -2.42 -7.49 -23.10
N ASN A 907 -2.77 -6.21 -23.29
CA ASN A 907 -1.80 -5.16 -23.63
C ASN A 907 -1.50 -4.17 -22.49
N ARG A 908 -2.33 -4.13 -21.45
CA ARG A 908 -2.17 -3.26 -20.26
C ARG A 908 -1.94 -1.77 -20.56
N LYS A 909 -2.55 -1.25 -21.63
CA LYS A 909 -2.31 0.13 -22.11
C LYS A 909 -2.86 1.16 -21.12
N VAL A 910 -4.04 0.92 -20.57
CA VAL A 910 -4.66 1.79 -19.57
C VAL A 910 -3.91 1.69 -18.25
N TYR A 911 -3.50 0.50 -17.84
CA TYR A 911 -2.67 0.29 -16.65
C TYR A 911 -1.41 1.16 -16.68
N CYS A 912 -0.64 1.11 -17.78
CA CYS A 912 0.56 1.94 -17.93
C CYS A 912 0.27 3.43 -17.74
N LYS A 913 -0.80 3.96 -18.35
CA LYS A 913 -1.21 5.37 -18.20
C LYS A 913 -1.62 5.71 -16.76
N VAL A 914 -2.31 4.82 -16.06
CA VAL A 914 -2.71 5.02 -14.65
C VAL A 914 -1.47 5.09 -13.76
N VAL A 915 -0.53 4.16 -13.93
CA VAL A 915 0.74 4.15 -13.19
C VAL A 915 1.55 5.42 -13.48
N GLU A 916 1.72 5.82 -14.74
CA GLU A 916 2.42 7.05 -15.12
C GLU A 916 1.81 8.29 -14.44
N ASN A 917 0.48 8.40 -14.42
CA ASN A 917 -0.21 9.52 -13.77
C ASN A 917 -0.08 9.49 -12.24
N ALA A 918 -0.12 8.30 -11.62
CA ALA A 918 0.06 8.15 -10.18
C ALA A 918 1.50 8.53 -9.76
N VAL A 919 2.50 8.08 -10.52
CA VAL A 919 3.90 8.47 -10.33
C VAL A 919 4.05 9.98 -10.47
N ARG A 920 3.51 10.59 -11.54
CA ARG A 920 3.56 12.04 -11.74
C ARG A 920 2.96 12.80 -10.56
N LYS A 921 1.76 12.41 -10.10
CA LYS A 921 1.09 13.05 -8.96
C LYS A 921 1.88 12.92 -7.65
N THR A 922 2.52 11.77 -7.44
CA THR A 922 3.36 11.53 -6.25
C THR A 922 4.62 12.40 -6.29
N VAL A 923 5.25 12.48 -7.46
CA VAL A 923 6.39 13.38 -7.70
C VAL A 923 5.96 14.84 -7.47
N ASP A 924 4.85 15.30 -8.03
CA ASP A 924 4.34 16.66 -7.82
C ASP A 924 4.04 16.96 -6.33
N SER A 925 3.49 15.99 -5.61
CA SER A 925 3.24 16.10 -4.16
C SER A 925 4.54 16.19 -3.36
N MET A 926 5.53 15.34 -3.66
CA MET A 926 6.85 15.40 -3.04
C MET A 926 7.54 16.73 -3.35
N LEU A 927 7.42 17.22 -4.60
CA LEU A 927 7.93 18.53 -5.02
C LEU A 927 7.23 19.69 -4.30
N THR A 928 5.94 19.55 -3.99
CA THR A 928 5.18 20.56 -3.22
C THR A 928 5.59 20.57 -1.74
N ILE A 929 5.87 19.40 -1.15
CA ILE A 929 6.41 19.28 0.21
C ILE A 929 7.83 19.88 0.27
N LEU A 930 8.64 19.68 -0.77
CA LEU A 930 9.97 20.28 -0.90
C LEU A 930 9.93 21.79 -1.15
N ASP A 931 8.92 22.30 -1.88
CA ASP A 931 8.67 23.74 -2.00
C ASP A 931 8.15 24.37 -0.68
N ARG A 932 7.52 23.57 0.19
CA ARG A 932 7.15 24.00 1.56
C ARG A 932 8.35 23.99 2.51
N SER A 933 9.26 23.02 2.39
CA SER A 933 10.50 23.01 3.19
C SER A 933 11.55 24.03 2.71
N SER A 934 11.41 24.56 1.49
CA SER A 934 12.18 25.72 1.00
C SER A 934 11.48 27.07 1.22
N LYS A 935 10.29 27.06 1.84
CA LYS A 935 9.65 28.25 2.45
C LYS A 935 9.73 28.19 3.98
N GLU A 936 10.91 27.96 4.54
CA GLU A 936 11.26 28.68 5.76
C GLU A 936 11.48 30.15 5.35
N VAL A 937 10.48 31.00 5.57
CA VAL A 937 10.73 32.44 5.56
C VAL A 937 11.58 32.73 6.78
N TYR A 938 12.91 32.73 6.61
CA TYR A 938 13.82 33.32 7.58
C TYR A 938 13.56 34.83 7.61
N ILE A 939 12.73 35.28 8.56
CA ILE A 939 12.64 36.70 8.87
C ILE A 939 13.82 37.00 9.80
N ALA A 940 14.86 37.62 9.25
CA ALA A 940 15.88 38.27 10.09
C ALA A 940 15.18 39.35 10.93
N PHE A 941 15.24 39.24 12.26
CA PHE A 941 14.73 40.30 13.14
C PHE A 941 15.86 41.28 13.43
N PRO A 942 15.88 42.49 12.84
CA PRO A 942 16.87 43.49 13.18
C PRO A 942 16.65 43.97 14.61
N CYS A 943 17.75 44.21 15.35
CA CYS A 943 17.65 44.74 16.71
C CYS A 943 16.92 46.08 16.68
N SER A 944 15.81 46.18 17.42
CA SER A 944 14.93 47.37 17.45
C SER A 944 15.61 48.68 17.91
N LYS A 945 16.83 48.61 18.45
CA LYS A 945 17.62 49.76 18.95
C LYS A 945 18.75 50.17 18.02
N CYS A 946 19.52 49.23 17.48
CA CYS A 946 20.70 49.53 16.65
C CYS A 946 20.53 49.16 15.17
N GLY A 947 19.45 48.48 14.80
CA GLY A 947 19.13 48.12 13.42
C GLY A 947 19.97 47.00 12.80
N GLN A 948 20.97 46.47 13.50
CA GLN A 948 21.83 45.40 13.00
C GLN A 948 21.11 44.05 12.99
N GLU A 949 21.36 43.25 11.94
CA GLU A 949 20.85 41.87 11.79
C GLU A 949 21.64 40.91 12.67
N CYS A 950 20.96 40.13 13.51
CA CYS A 950 21.62 39.12 14.35
C CYS A 950 22.04 37.92 13.50
N SER A 951 23.31 37.50 13.61
CA SER A 951 23.82 36.32 12.91
C SER A 951 23.19 35.04 13.50
N GLN A 952 22.20 34.49 12.78
CA GLN A 952 21.36 33.34 13.15
C GLN A 952 20.54 33.59 14.43
N THR A 953 19.22 33.34 14.37
CA THR A 953 18.28 33.43 15.51
C THR A 953 18.96 32.92 16.79
N PRO A 954 19.20 33.78 17.81
CA PRO A 954 20.04 33.41 18.95
C PRO A 954 19.45 32.19 19.67
N LYS A 955 20.07 31.03 19.47
CA LYS A 955 19.61 29.74 20.04
C LYS A 955 20.05 29.54 21.48
N SER A 956 20.92 30.42 22.01
CA SER A 956 21.41 30.33 23.39
C SER A 956 21.80 31.69 23.97
N PHE A 957 21.86 31.74 25.31
CA PHE A 957 22.25 32.90 26.10
C PHE A 957 23.66 33.44 25.76
N ALA A 958 24.53 32.61 25.17
CA ALA A 958 25.89 32.98 24.78
C ALA A 958 25.92 34.11 23.73
N CYS A 959 24.82 34.32 23.00
CA CYS A 959 24.70 35.36 21.97
C CYS A 959 24.38 36.75 22.53
N GLN A 960 24.43 36.96 23.85
CA GLN A 960 24.20 38.25 24.54
C GLN A 960 22.96 39.02 24.04
N SER A 961 21.86 38.31 23.85
CA SER A 961 20.60 38.85 23.30
C SER A 961 19.39 38.27 24.05
N ILE A 962 18.32 39.05 24.13
CA ILE A 962 17.05 38.68 24.81
C ILE A 962 15.85 39.03 23.93
N ALA A 963 14.85 38.15 23.92
CA ALA A 963 13.57 38.37 23.27
C ALA A 963 12.59 39.05 24.21
N CYS A 964 11.79 39.99 23.71
CA CYS A 964 10.69 40.58 24.47
C CYS A 964 9.51 39.61 24.53
N ASP A 965 9.06 39.25 25.73
CA ASP A 965 7.98 38.26 25.89
C ASP A 965 6.61 38.73 25.35
N ASN A 966 6.44 40.04 25.11
CA ASN A 966 5.18 40.60 24.61
C ASN A 966 5.13 40.77 23.09
N CYS A 967 6.27 40.94 22.42
CA CYS A 967 6.30 41.19 20.97
C CYS A 967 7.31 40.32 20.21
N GLU A 968 7.99 39.43 20.93
CA GLU A 968 8.95 38.45 20.44
C GLU A 968 10.14 39.03 19.66
N ARG A 969 10.37 40.35 19.75
CA ARG A 969 11.52 41.03 19.13
C ARG A 969 12.77 40.87 19.97
N TRP A 970 13.88 40.52 19.31
CA TRP A 970 15.18 40.35 19.93
C TRP A 970 15.97 41.64 20.04
N SER A 971 16.67 41.81 21.15
CA SER A 971 17.57 42.95 21.42
C SER A 971 18.91 42.47 21.99
N HIS A 972 20.02 43.05 21.54
CA HIS A 972 21.33 42.82 22.14
C HIS A 972 21.40 43.46 23.53
N PHE A 973 22.00 42.77 24.50
CA PHE A 973 22.14 43.25 25.88
C PHE A 973 22.73 44.66 25.94
N ALA A 974 23.82 44.91 25.21
CA ALA A 974 24.46 46.22 25.14
C ALA A 974 23.51 47.33 24.64
N CYS A 975 22.65 47.02 23.66
CA CYS A 975 21.73 48.01 23.05
C CYS A 975 20.58 48.43 23.98
N ILE A 976 20.26 47.60 24.97
CA ILE A 976 19.22 47.84 25.97
C ILE A 976 19.78 48.04 27.38
N GLY A 977 21.11 48.14 27.52
CA GLY A 977 21.79 48.41 28.79
C GLY A 977 21.81 47.23 29.77
N LEU A 978 21.67 46.00 29.29
CA LEU A 978 21.91 44.79 30.08
C LEU A 978 23.38 44.40 30.04
N THR A 979 23.85 43.85 31.15
CA THR A 979 25.22 43.38 31.38
C THR A 979 25.29 41.85 31.48
N GLY A 980 24.13 41.18 31.49
CA GLY A 980 23.99 39.72 31.62
C GLY A 980 24.04 39.22 33.05
N LYS A 981 24.15 40.11 34.04
CA LYS A 981 24.20 39.78 35.47
C LYS A 981 22.88 40.07 36.20
N GLU A 982 21.87 40.57 35.49
CA GLU A 982 20.61 41.02 36.07
C GLU A 982 19.83 39.87 36.72
N ASN A 983 19.28 40.12 37.90
CA ASN A 983 18.62 39.08 38.71
C ASN A 983 17.40 38.45 38.04
N PHE A 984 16.70 39.19 37.17
CA PHE A 984 15.54 38.65 36.45
C PHE A 984 15.96 37.57 35.43
N LEU A 985 17.15 37.67 34.82
CA LEU A 985 17.68 36.66 33.90
C LEU A 985 18.00 35.32 34.59
N LYS A 986 18.22 35.33 35.91
CA LYS A 986 18.54 34.13 36.70
C LYS A 986 17.30 33.41 37.23
N ARG A 987 16.10 33.98 37.10
CA ARG A 987 14.84 33.40 37.59
C ARG A 987 14.09 32.74 36.43
N ARG A 988 13.75 31.45 36.54
CA ARG A 988 13.08 30.65 35.49
C ARG A 988 11.71 31.20 35.01
N LYS A 989 11.14 32.21 35.66
CA LYS A 989 9.81 32.78 35.35
C LYS A 989 9.76 34.32 35.40
N ALA A 990 10.86 35.01 35.10
CA ALA A 990 10.82 36.47 35.03
C ALA A 990 10.57 36.95 33.59
N SER A 991 9.58 37.81 33.41
CA SER A 991 9.26 38.40 32.11
C SER A 991 10.13 39.62 31.81
N TRP A 992 10.61 39.74 30.58
CA TRP A 992 11.33 40.91 30.08
C TRP A 992 10.56 41.60 28.95
N GLU A 993 10.44 42.94 29.05
CA GLU A 993 9.75 43.76 28.07
C GLU A 993 10.70 44.79 27.45
N CYS A 994 10.62 44.98 26.13
CA CYS A 994 11.41 46.00 25.45
C CYS A 994 10.91 47.42 25.80
N SER A 995 11.74 48.43 25.51
CA SER A 995 11.41 49.83 25.78
C SER A 995 10.08 50.28 25.15
N THR A 996 9.72 49.74 23.99
CA THR A 996 8.47 50.10 23.29
C THR A 996 7.23 49.53 23.98
N CYS A 997 7.25 48.25 24.34
CA CYS A 997 6.17 47.61 25.11
C CYS A 997 6.06 48.19 26.52
N ARG A 998 7.20 48.51 27.15
CA ARG A 998 7.24 49.09 28.49
C ARG A 998 6.62 50.49 28.53
N VAL A 999 6.81 51.29 27.47
CA VAL A 999 6.15 52.60 27.31
C VAL A 999 4.65 52.44 27.07
N SER A 1000 4.22 51.50 26.21
CA SER A 1000 2.78 51.28 25.96
C SER A 1000 2.02 50.81 27.19
N LYS A 1001 2.67 50.07 28.10
CA LYS A 1001 2.08 49.63 29.36
C LYS A 1001 1.91 50.77 30.37
N ARG A 1002 2.86 51.73 30.42
CA ARG A 1002 2.75 52.94 31.25
C ARG A 1002 1.60 53.86 30.80
N ASN A 1003 1.38 53.99 29.49
CA ASN A 1003 0.27 54.79 28.95
C ASN A 1003 -1.12 54.14 29.08
N ARG A 1004 -1.20 52.90 29.58
CA ARG A 1004 -2.49 52.24 29.93
C ARG A 1004 -2.81 52.29 31.43
N LEU A 1005 -1.88 52.75 32.26
CA LEU A 1005 -2.00 52.83 33.72
C LEU A 1005 -1.97 54.28 34.25
N LEU A 1006 -1.87 55.25 33.34
CA LEU A 1006 -2.23 56.66 33.51
C LEU A 1006 -3.51 56.89 32.71
#